data_AF-A0AAD7BWW0-F1
#
_entry.id   AF-A0AAD7BWW0-F1
#
_cell.length_a   1.000
_cell.length_b   1.000
_cell.length_c   1.000
_cell.angle_alpha   90.00
_cell.angle_beta   90.00
_cell.angle_gamma   90.00
#
_symmetry.space_group_name_H-M   'P 1'
#
loop_
_entity.id
_entity.type
_entity.pdbx_description
1 polymer ?
#
loop_
_entity_poly.entity_id
_entity_poly.type
_entity_poly.pdbx_seq_one_letter_code
_entity_poly.pdbx_strand_id
1 'polypeptide(L)'
;LEDLEELKRCNADAAPRTIHTILDEKAREISIDVAFAAERESHCPWSELDLEEAAIGANPNAALGNSQYLKGYGGKVCFAGRVEIDQGIKTVMLDRCSLASSCRLCRRYGSSNFLRLKVSLKTLHSANTGLKEFFRRPFVIWGSVFRAFYAKEGTVFLFKTREMYKNGTISESTSGLTLFEFLNKFNPLKLNSNQPLCKWGSRFALGLSNSVPGPVIGPADVVEIDDIVSPTQSNMTDGCGISNLAFNLKLRKDFNLDSTPCTVQIRHGGRKGMLLVSPDSSGDKPKVAFRKPSQVKIEYSEEAQAHPANATVDILRFSRTKTPARISPEVIINLEHNGVPSDVFVALQDAYIAQGVDELLSWAKEGGKDKPEDMVLLWSAVEKSEGVYFARRVREAEGEARFRGLGERFADTQEEDDDEEPDSFDKAIHERSSAWWPDYISGCPSSLAETVMALLDAGFTPQSLPVLRDKLKQIVRTKIKYRSEHFKYEVAQSASAFVVPDFYEVLEENEIHFKSSRREFQTGGGLETDIVIGEVLMTRNPCKVPTDVRKVRLYALDVSSFEYQAMQLKAVKHYKLNDLVDVIVCSVKGQRDYDGDTSMSSGIRKLSMPLPTRLKDFPEPPGLDTCFTEMNPLSASSPQTARISPLRSRQRNFRNTS
;
A
#
# COMPACT_ATOMS: atom_id res chain seq x y z
N LEU A 1 -27.82 35.68 2.01
CA LEU A 1 -28.73 34.80 2.80
C LEU A 1 -29.60 33.98 1.86
N GLU A 2 -30.23 34.61 0.86
CA GLU A 2 -30.93 33.90 -0.24
C GLU A 2 -30.01 32.92 -0.99
N ASP A 3 -28.80 33.35 -1.34
CA ASP A 3 -27.74 32.52 -1.94
C ASP A 3 -27.36 31.28 -1.09
N LEU A 4 -27.45 31.37 0.24
CA LEU A 4 -27.14 30.26 1.15
C LEU A 4 -28.32 29.27 1.29
N GLU A 5 -29.55 29.72 1.02
CA GLU A 5 -30.71 28.83 0.93
C GLU A 5 -30.64 27.97 -0.33
N GLU A 6 -30.12 28.51 -1.45
CA GLU A 6 -29.93 27.75 -2.69
C GLU A 6 -28.96 26.58 -2.54
N LEU A 7 -28.03 26.67 -1.58
CA LEU A 7 -27.03 25.64 -1.28
C LEU A 7 -27.49 24.61 -0.24
N LYS A 8 -28.71 24.70 0.30
CA LYS A 8 -29.29 23.67 1.18
C LYS A 8 -29.83 22.47 0.40
N ARG A 9 -28.94 21.78 -0.32
CA ARG A 9 -29.24 20.56 -1.07
C ARG A 9 -28.24 19.46 -0.72
N CYS A 10 -28.34 18.31 -1.38
CA CYS A 10 -27.32 17.28 -1.27
C CYS A 10 -25.96 17.81 -1.77
N ASN A 11 -24.87 17.20 -1.33
CA ASN A 11 -23.51 17.63 -1.67
C ASN A 11 -23.30 17.62 -3.20
N ALA A 12 -23.84 16.63 -3.91
CA ALA A 12 -23.74 16.52 -5.37
C ALA A 12 -24.37 17.71 -6.12
N ASP A 13 -25.45 18.27 -5.60
CA ASP A 13 -26.11 19.44 -6.17
C ASP A 13 -25.45 20.76 -5.73
N ALA A 14 -25.08 20.84 -4.44
CA ALA A 14 -24.61 22.08 -3.82
C ALA A 14 -23.15 22.41 -4.18
N ALA A 15 -22.27 21.42 -4.25
CA ALA A 15 -20.85 21.65 -4.46
C ALA A 15 -20.54 22.33 -5.81
N PRO A 16 -21.09 21.91 -6.97
CA PRO A 16 -20.88 22.62 -8.25
C PRO A 16 -21.41 24.06 -8.23
N ARG A 17 -22.56 24.27 -7.57
CA ARG A 17 -23.22 25.59 -7.48
C ARG A 17 -22.47 26.56 -6.57
N THR A 18 -21.77 26.05 -5.57
CA THR A 18 -21.02 26.85 -4.59
C THR A 18 -20.02 27.80 -5.26
N ILE A 19 -19.38 27.36 -6.36
CA ILE A 19 -18.45 28.20 -7.13
C ILE A 19 -19.19 29.40 -7.72
N HIS A 20 -20.33 29.18 -8.37
CA HIS A 20 -21.13 30.25 -8.97
C HIS A 20 -21.72 31.20 -7.91
N THR A 21 -22.15 30.66 -6.78
CA THR A 21 -22.87 31.41 -5.74
C THR A 21 -21.93 32.19 -4.80
N ILE A 22 -20.73 31.68 -4.50
CA ILE A 22 -19.79 32.30 -3.53
C ILE A 22 -18.66 33.08 -4.21
N LEU A 23 -18.15 32.61 -5.36
CA LEU A 23 -16.98 33.22 -5.99
C LEU A 23 -17.32 34.24 -7.09
N ASP A 24 -18.61 34.41 -7.43
CA ASP A 24 -19.13 35.30 -8.49
C ASP A 24 -18.36 35.19 -9.83
N GLU A 25 -17.79 34.01 -10.09
CA GLU A 25 -17.11 33.71 -11.35
C GLU A 25 -18.15 33.42 -12.44
N LYS A 26 -18.79 34.47 -12.94
CA LYS A 26 -19.73 34.42 -14.08
C LYS A 26 -19.06 34.20 -15.44
N ALA A 27 -17.77 33.92 -15.52
CA ALA A 27 -17.04 33.92 -16.78
C ALA A 27 -15.93 32.86 -16.86
N ARG A 28 -16.28 31.62 -17.21
CA ARG A 28 -15.42 30.70 -18.00
C ARG A 28 -16.04 29.36 -18.45
N GLU A 29 -17.24 28.99 -18.03
CA GLU A 29 -17.81 27.64 -18.30
C GLU A 29 -19.06 27.66 -19.20
N ILE A 30 -19.02 27.94 -20.52
CA ILE A 30 -20.19 27.61 -21.38
C ILE A 30 -19.86 27.22 -22.84
N SER A 31 -18.76 26.50 -23.15
CA SER A 31 -18.76 25.76 -24.44
C SER A 31 -17.94 24.48 -24.48
N ILE A 32 -17.11 24.23 -23.48
CA ILE A 32 -16.14 23.11 -23.49
C ILE A 32 -16.60 21.93 -22.59
N ASP A 33 -17.65 22.13 -21.77
CA ASP A 33 -18.06 21.21 -20.68
C ASP A 33 -18.83 19.94 -21.10
N VAL A 34 -19.54 19.94 -22.24
CA VAL A 34 -20.45 18.82 -22.58
C VAL A 34 -19.68 17.54 -22.92
N ALA A 35 -18.48 17.66 -23.50
CA ALA A 35 -17.68 16.50 -23.93
C ALA A 35 -17.05 15.72 -22.76
N PHE A 36 -16.90 16.34 -21.58
CA PHE A 36 -16.19 15.78 -20.42
C PHE A 36 -17.06 15.72 -19.14
N ALA A 37 -18.36 15.95 -19.27
CA ALA A 37 -19.31 15.81 -18.17
C ALA A 37 -19.21 14.42 -17.51
N ALA A 38 -19.03 13.37 -18.31
CA ALA A 38 -18.84 11.99 -17.82
C ALA A 38 -17.56 11.79 -17.00
N GLU A 39 -16.47 12.51 -17.29
CA GLU A 39 -15.22 12.48 -16.51
C GLU A 39 -15.40 13.16 -15.15
N ARG A 40 -15.99 14.36 -15.16
CA ARG A 40 -16.28 15.10 -13.93
C ARG A 40 -17.25 14.32 -13.05
N GLU A 41 -18.24 13.66 -13.65
CA GLU A 41 -19.21 12.83 -12.94
C GLU A 41 -18.57 11.55 -12.37
N SER A 42 -17.67 10.88 -13.10
CA SER A 42 -17.01 9.65 -12.61
C SER A 42 -16.03 9.88 -11.46
N HIS A 43 -15.38 11.05 -11.40
CA HIS A 43 -14.48 11.43 -10.30
C HIS A 43 -15.17 12.30 -9.24
N CYS A 44 -16.48 12.55 -9.36
CA CYS A 44 -17.21 13.39 -8.44
C CYS A 44 -17.30 12.72 -7.05
N PRO A 45 -16.67 13.26 -6.01
CA PRO A 45 -16.71 12.64 -4.67
C PRO A 45 -18.06 12.81 -3.98
N TRP A 46 -18.87 13.75 -4.45
CA TRP A 46 -20.04 14.24 -3.73
C TRP A 46 -21.19 13.25 -3.71
N SER A 47 -21.41 12.51 -4.80
CA SER A 47 -22.43 11.46 -4.87
C SER A 47 -22.12 10.31 -3.89
N GLU A 48 -20.85 9.89 -3.81
CA GLU A 48 -20.41 8.90 -2.84
C GLU A 48 -20.52 9.43 -1.40
N LEU A 49 -20.22 10.71 -1.18
CA LEU A 49 -20.37 11.35 0.13
C LEU A 49 -21.85 11.39 0.56
N ASP A 50 -22.76 11.76 -0.33
CA ASP A 50 -24.20 11.80 -0.05
C ASP A 50 -24.74 10.41 0.32
N LEU A 51 -24.32 9.37 -0.42
CA LEU A 51 -24.68 7.98 -0.12
C LEU A 51 -24.13 7.55 1.24
N GLU A 52 -22.88 7.90 1.55
CA GLU A 52 -22.25 7.61 2.83
C GLU A 52 -22.97 8.31 3.99
N GLU A 53 -23.20 9.62 3.91
CA GLU A 53 -23.82 10.41 4.97
C GLU A 53 -25.27 9.98 5.22
N ALA A 54 -26.04 9.70 4.16
CA ALA A 54 -27.38 9.16 4.28
C ALA A 54 -27.38 7.78 4.97
N ALA A 55 -26.46 6.89 4.58
CA ALA A 55 -26.34 5.57 5.16
C ALA A 55 -25.94 5.61 6.65
N ILE A 56 -24.93 6.43 7.00
CA ILE A 56 -24.47 6.61 8.39
C ILE A 56 -25.58 7.26 9.24
N GLY A 57 -26.33 8.21 8.68
CA GLY A 57 -27.48 8.83 9.33
C GLY A 57 -28.58 7.83 9.68
N ALA A 58 -28.83 6.84 8.82
CA ALA A 58 -29.79 5.76 9.08
C ALA A 58 -29.24 4.72 10.08
N ASN A 59 -27.98 4.34 9.96
CA ASN A 59 -27.31 3.44 10.89
C ASN A 59 -25.82 3.78 11.00
N PRO A 60 -25.27 4.05 12.19
CA PRO A 60 -23.86 4.42 12.36
C PRO A 60 -22.84 3.40 11.84
N ASN A 61 -23.26 2.14 11.66
CA ASN A 61 -22.41 1.05 11.16
C ASN A 61 -22.64 0.75 9.66
N ALA A 62 -23.47 1.53 8.96
CA ALA A 62 -23.89 1.23 7.60
C ALA A 62 -22.74 1.22 6.59
N ALA A 63 -21.78 2.11 6.76
CA ALA A 63 -20.66 2.27 5.82
C ALA A 63 -19.55 1.20 5.97
N LEU A 64 -19.68 0.26 6.92
CA LEU A 64 -18.66 -0.76 7.19
C LEU A 64 -18.57 -1.89 6.14
N GLY A 65 -19.51 -1.98 5.20
CA GLY A 65 -19.46 -2.89 4.05
C GLY A 65 -20.34 -4.14 4.09
N ASN A 66 -20.72 -4.59 5.29
CA ASN A 66 -21.60 -5.74 5.51
C ASN A 66 -22.99 -5.28 5.98
N SER A 67 -23.57 -4.31 5.27
CA SER A 67 -24.79 -3.60 5.66
C SER A 67 -25.85 -3.64 4.57
N GLN A 68 -27.12 -3.71 4.95
CA GLN A 68 -28.25 -3.55 4.03
C GLN A 68 -28.51 -2.09 3.64
N TYR A 69 -27.96 -1.13 4.40
CA TYR A 69 -28.23 0.31 4.24
C TYR A 69 -27.38 0.95 3.14
N LEU A 70 -26.27 0.32 2.74
CA LEU A 70 -25.39 0.81 1.69
C LEU A 70 -24.94 -0.37 0.82
N LYS A 71 -25.16 -0.27 -0.49
CA LYS A 71 -24.63 -1.25 -1.44
C LYS A 71 -23.12 -1.03 -1.57
N GLY A 72 -22.32 -1.97 -1.06
CA GLY A 72 -20.87 -1.80 -0.96
C GLY A 72 -20.48 -1.23 0.40
N TYR A 73 -19.51 -0.31 0.43
CA TYR A 73 -18.95 0.26 1.66
C TYR A 73 -18.56 1.73 1.45
N GLY A 74 -18.51 2.50 2.54
CA GLY A 74 -18.13 3.91 2.51
C GLY A 74 -16.62 4.14 2.73
N GLY A 75 -16.27 5.32 3.21
CA GLY A 75 -14.92 5.76 3.51
C GLY A 75 -14.07 6.10 2.28
N LYS A 76 -14.68 6.29 1.11
CA LYS A 76 -13.99 6.50 -0.17
C LYS A 76 -13.76 7.96 -0.52
N VAL A 77 -14.25 8.89 0.30
CA VAL A 77 -14.10 10.33 0.06
C VAL A 77 -12.93 10.86 0.89
N CYS A 78 -12.08 11.70 0.28
CA CYS A 78 -10.91 12.28 0.93
C CYS A 78 -11.00 13.80 0.99
N PHE A 79 -10.80 14.34 2.20
CA PHE A 79 -10.54 15.75 2.45
C PHE A 79 -9.06 15.91 2.77
N ALA A 80 -8.34 16.59 1.87
CA ALA A 80 -6.91 16.78 1.96
C ALA A 80 -6.53 18.27 1.88
N GLY A 81 -5.31 18.58 2.28
CA GLY A 81 -4.70 19.87 2.11
C GLY A 81 -3.21 19.81 2.36
N ARG A 82 -2.54 20.94 2.15
CA ARG A 82 -1.10 21.11 2.32
C ARG A 82 -0.81 22.24 3.29
N VAL A 83 0.26 22.06 4.05
CA VAL A 83 0.80 23.11 4.92
C VAL A 83 2.05 23.68 4.28
N GLU A 84 1.98 24.96 3.96
CA GLU A 84 3.12 25.74 3.47
C GLU A 84 3.63 26.67 4.56
N ILE A 85 4.95 26.83 4.61
CA ILE A 85 5.60 27.78 5.52
C ILE A 85 6.36 28.78 4.67
N ASP A 86 5.88 30.02 4.65
CA ASP A 86 6.55 31.13 4.01
C ASP A 86 6.87 32.21 5.06
N GLN A 87 8.15 32.59 5.15
CA GLN A 87 8.65 33.59 6.11
C GLN A 87 8.17 33.38 7.57
N GLY A 88 7.97 32.13 7.98
CA GLY A 88 7.48 31.76 9.32
C GLY A 88 5.96 31.74 9.49
N ILE A 89 5.21 32.25 8.52
CA ILE A 89 3.74 32.16 8.44
C ILE A 89 3.38 30.76 7.94
N LYS A 90 2.47 30.09 8.66
CA LYS A 90 1.99 28.75 8.34
C LYS A 90 0.62 28.87 7.67
N THR A 91 0.54 28.52 6.40
CA THR A 91 -0.68 28.57 5.61
C THR A 91 -1.19 27.16 5.35
N VAL A 92 -2.49 26.95 5.54
CA VAL A 92 -3.16 25.69 5.19
C VAL A 92 -3.91 25.91 3.89
N MET A 93 -3.53 25.21 2.84
CA MET A 93 -4.23 25.18 1.57
C MET A 93 -5.04 23.90 1.49
N LEU A 94 -6.36 24.01 1.31
CA LEU A 94 -7.22 22.84 1.13
C LEU A 94 -7.21 22.45 -0.35
N ASP A 95 -6.99 21.17 -0.62
CA ASP A 95 -7.05 20.63 -1.97
C ASP A 95 -8.51 20.32 -2.33
N ARG A 96 -8.79 20.10 -3.62
CA ARG A 96 -10.12 19.65 -4.06
C ARG A 96 -10.43 18.31 -3.42
N CYS A 97 -11.69 18.13 -3.02
CA CYS A 97 -12.15 16.83 -2.53
C CYS A 97 -12.04 15.80 -3.65
N SER A 98 -11.58 14.59 -3.32
CA SER A 98 -11.36 13.52 -4.30
C SER A 98 -11.88 12.19 -3.78
N LEU A 99 -12.10 11.24 -4.70
CA LEU A 99 -12.23 9.84 -4.35
C LEU A 99 -10.85 9.26 -3.98
N ALA A 100 -10.85 8.28 -3.10
CA ALA A 100 -9.65 7.62 -2.60
C ALA A 100 -9.96 6.22 -2.09
N SER A 101 -8.91 5.47 -1.76
CA SER A 101 -9.06 4.17 -1.10
C SER A 101 -9.67 4.30 0.30
N SER A 102 -10.58 3.38 0.60
CA SER A 102 -11.25 3.34 1.90
C SER A 102 -10.36 2.81 3.02
N CYS A 103 -10.64 3.24 4.24
CA CYS A 103 -10.05 2.69 5.46
C CYS A 103 -11.11 2.51 6.54
N ARG A 104 -10.81 1.67 7.54
CA ARG A 104 -11.75 1.31 8.61
C ARG A 104 -12.25 2.53 9.39
N LEU A 105 -11.36 3.50 9.66
CA LEU A 105 -11.74 4.70 10.40
C LEU A 105 -12.75 5.56 9.65
N CYS A 106 -12.53 5.80 8.35
CA CYS A 106 -13.49 6.52 7.53
C CYS A 106 -14.81 5.74 7.39
N ARG A 107 -14.78 4.41 7.19
CA ARG A 107 -16.00 3.59 7.17
C ARG A 107 -16.80 3.65 8.47
N ARG A 108 -16.13 3.76 9.63
CA ARG A 108 -16.78 3.77 10.94
C ARG A 108 -17.34 5.13 11.33
N TYR A 109 -16.63 6.20 11.01
CA TYR A 109 -16.96 7.54 11.50
C TYR A 109 -17.39 8.50 10.40
N GLY A 110 -17.36 8.10 9.13
CA GLY A 110 -17.62 8.96 7.97
C GLY A 110 -16.37 9.70 7.51
N SER A 111 -16.21 9.82 6.19
CA SER A 111 -15.12 10.52 5.52
C SER A 111 -15.09 12.02 5.85
N SER A 112 -16.25 12.67 5.99
CA SER A 112 -16.36 14.10 6.33
C SER A 112 -15.84 14.47 7.73
N ASN A 113 -15.57 13.46 8.57
CA ASN A 113 -14.99 13.66 9.90
C ASN A 113 -13.46 13.53 9.93
N PHE A 114 -12.80 13.34 8.78
CA PHE A 114 -11.34 13.27 8.69
C PHE A 114 -10.79 14.35 7.75
N LEU A 115 -9.67 14.96 8.15
CA LEU A 115 -8.90 15.88 7.31
C LEU A 115 -7.43 15.45 7.34
N ARG A 116 -6.78 15.44 6.17
CA ARG A 116 -5.37 15.09 6.03
C ARG A 116 -4.60 16.31 5.58
N LEU A 117 -3.54 16.65 6.30
CA LEU A 117 -2.68 17.78 5.98
C LEU A 117 -1.27 17.28 5.68
N LYS A 118 -0.83 17.42 4.43
CA LYS A 118 0.52 17.07 3.98
C LYS A 118 1.48 18.21 4.29
N VAL A 119 2.61 17.86 4.89
CA VAL A 119 3.71 18.76 5.20
C VAL A 119 4.91 18.30 4.38
N SER A 120 5.56 19.22 3.68
CA SER A 120 6.73 18.84 2.87
C SER A 120 7.86 18.29 3.75
N LEU A 121 8.59 17.28 3.27
CA LEU A 121 9.75 16.70 3.98
C LEU A 121 10.82 17.76 4.30
N LYS A 122 11.03 18.70 3.36
CA LYS A 122 11.92 19.86 3.56
C LYS A 122 11.52 20.65 4.80
N THR A 123 10.21 20.91 4.96
CA THR A 123 9.66 21.62 6.11
C THR A 123 9.76 20.79 7.40
N LEU A 124 9.50 19.48 7.34
CA LEU A 124 9.59 18.60 8.51
C LEU A 124 11.01 18.50 9.07
N HIS A 125 12.01 18.44 8.18
CA HIS A 125 13.42 18.33 8.58
C HIS A 125 14.05 19.68 8.92
N SER A 126 13.40 20.80 8.57
CA SER A 126 13.90 22.12 8.94
C SER A 126 13.78 22.35 10.46
N ALA A 127 14.85 22.85 11.06
CA ALA A 127 14.88 23.11 12.49
C ALA A 127 13.91 24.25 12.87
N ASN A 128 13.26 24.11 14.02
CA ASN A 128 12.54 25.19 14.69
C ASN A 128 11.27 25.73 13.99
N THR A 129 10.55 24.88 13.23
CA THR A 129 9.32 25.28 12.54
C THR A 129 8.11 25.52 13.44
N GLY A 130 8.13 25.05 14.69
CA GLY A 130 6.98 25.13 15.62
C GLY A 130 5.75 24.35 15.13
N LEU A 131 5.95 23.31 14.30
CA LEU A 131 4.87 22.48 13.76
C LEU A 131 4.10 21.73 14.85
N LYS A 132 4.78 21.28 15.92
CA LYS A 132 4.14 20.58 17.03
C LYS A 132 3.13 21.48 17.73
N GLU A 133 3.50 22.71 18.04
CA GLU A 133 2.62 23.71 18.65
C GLU A 133 1.47 24.09 17.71
N PHE A 134 1.75 24.18 16.40
CA PHE A 134 0.75 24.44 15.38
C PHE A 134 -0.33 23.35 15.33
N PHE A 135 0.06 22.08 15.23
CA PHE A 135 -0.89 20.96 15.15
C PHE A 135 -1.58 20.61 16.49
N ARG A 136 -1.07 21.10 17.63
CA ARG A 136 -1.75 20.99 18.93
C ARG A 136 -2.95 21.94 19.06
N ARG A 137 -3.06 22.94 18.19
CA ARG A 137 -4.20 23.86 18.17
C ARG A 137 -5.44 23.21 17.55
N PRO A 138 -6.65 23.66 17.91
CA PRO A 138 -7.85 23.32 17.16
C PRO A 138 -7.83 23.99 15.77
N PHE A 139 -8.23 23.25 14.74
CA PHE A 139 -8.44 23.75 13.39
C PHE A 139 -9.93 23.97 13.20
N VAL A 140 -10.33 25.21 12.95
CA VAL A 140 -11.74 25.57 12.79
C VAL A 140 -12.04 25.71 11.31
N ILE A 141 -12.88 24.82 10.78
CA ILE A 141 -13.34 24.85 9.39
C ILE A 141 -14.85 24.89 9.41
N TRP A 142 -15.42 26.00 8.96
CA TRP A 142 -16.87 26.22 8.84
C TRP A 142 -17.62 25.90 10.15
N GLY A 143 -17.06 26.37 11.27
CA GLY A 143 -17.61 26.15 12.62
C GLY A 143 -17.35 24.77 13.23
N SER A 144 -16.90 23.79 12.45
CA SER A 144 -16.47 22.48 12.95
C SER A 144 -15.03 22.55 13.46
N VAL A 145 -14.73 21.82 14.54
CA VAL A 145 -13.39 21.76 15.13
C VAL A 145 -12.71 20.43 14.80
N PHE A 146 -11.56 20.51 14.16
CA PHE A 146 -10.68 19.39 13.84
C PHE A 146 -9.47 19.39 14.77
N ARG A 147 -9.08 18.20 15.24
CA ARG A 147 -7.90 18.01 16.10
C ARG A 147 -6.98 16.94 15.56
N ALA A 148 -5.68 17.22 15.52
CA ALA A 148 -4.67 16.25 15.13
C ALA A 148 -4.62 15.08 16.12
N PHE A 149 -4.62 13.86 15.60
CA PHE A 149 -4.56 12.64 16.41
C PHE A 149 -3.42 11.69 16.00
N TYR A 150 -2.94 11.79 14.76
CA TYR A 150 -1.89 10.92 14.24
C TYR A 150 -1.06 11.63 13.18
N ALA A 151 0.21 11.24 13.05
CA ALA A 151 1.11 11.74 12.00
C ALA A 151 1.99 10.58 11.50
N LYS A 152 2.14 10.48 10.18
CA LYS A 152 2.94 9.44 9.50
C LYS A 152 3.47 10.01 8.18
N GLU A 153 4.76 9.79 7.88
CA GLU A 153 5.36 10.07 6.55
C GLU A 153 5.04 11.49 6.04
N GLY A 154 5.11 12.47 6.93
CA GLY A 154 4.81 13.87 6.62
C GLY A 154 3.33 14.23 6.39
N THR A 155 2.41 13.30 6.60
CA THR A 155 0.97 13.54 6.65
C THR A 155 0.48 13.59 8.09
N VAL A 156 -0.27 14.64 8.43
CA VAL A 156 -0.97 14.78 9.72
C VAL A 156 -2.46 14.53 9.54
N PHE A 157 -3.00 13.64 10.36
CA PHE A 157 -4.41 13.25 10.35
C PHE A 157 -5.14 13.97 11.46
N LEU A 158 -6.23 14.65 11.09
CA LEU A 158 -7.12 15.35 11.99
C LEU A 158 -8.49 14.70 11.98
N PHE A 159 -9.13 14.71 13.15
CA PHE A 159 -10.47 14.19 13.36
C PHE A 159 -11.40 15.33 13.79
N LYS A 160 -12.60 15.39 13.22
CA LYS A 160 -13.67 16.30 13.60
C LYS A 160 -14.25 15.87 14.94
N THR A 161 -14.07 16.69 15.96
CA THR A 161 -14.61 16.42 17.30
C THR A 161 -16.03 16.98 17.43
N ARG A 162 -16.70 16.64 18.53
CA ARG A 162 -17.98 17.28 18.91
C ARG A 162 -17.87 18.76 19.24
N GLU A 163 -16.68 19.33 19.23
CA GLU A 163 -16.49 20.74 19.52
C GLU A 163 -16.93 21.59 18.32
N MET A 164 -17.60 22.68 18.63
CA MET A 164 -18.12 23.65 17.67
C MET A 164 -17.60 25.04 18.03
N TYR A 165 -17.18 25.77 17.02
CA TYR A 165 -16.79 27.17 17.15
C TYR A 165 -17.99 28.07 16.87
N LYS A 166 -18.41 28.84 17.88
CA LYS A 166 -19.48 29.84 17.79
C LYS A 166 -19.05 31.12 18.51
N ASN A 167 -19.23 32.27 17.86
CA ASN A 167 -19.02 33.61 18.44
C ASN A 167 -17.68 33.78 19.18
N GLY A 168 -16.57 33.35 18.56
CA GLY A 168 -15.23 33.50 19.19
C GLY A 168 -14.88 32.41 20.22
N THR A 169 -15.80 31.50 20.54
CA THR A 169 -15.60 30.47 21.56
C THR A 169 -15.83 29.06 21.04
N ILE A 170 -15.07 28.11 21.59
CA ILE A 170 -15.25 26.69 21.33
C ILE A 170 -16.12 26.11 22.44
N SER A 171 -17.24 25.51 22.06
CA SER A 171 -18.20 24.84 22.94
C SER A 171 -18.42 23.39 22.49
N GLU A 172 -18.83 22.51 23.39
CA GLU A 172 -19.15 21.13 23.04
C GLU A 172 -20.61 20.99 22.55
N SER A 173 -20.78 20.26 21.45
CA SER A 173 -22.09 19.79 20.96
C SER A 173 -22.50 18.49 21.64
N THR A 174 -23.79 18.16 21.58
CA THR A 174 -24.33 16.88 22.06
C THR A 174 -24.05 15.70 21.12
N SER A 175 -23.72 15.97 19.85
CA SER A 175 -23.49 14.95 18.82
C SER A 175 -21.99 14.80 18.49
N GLY A 176 -21.55 13.59 18.18
CA GLY A 176 -20.16 13.26 17.83
C GLY A 176 -19.34 12.72 19.01
N LEU A 177 -18.01 12.68 18.88
CA LEU A 177 -17.09 12.22 19.93
C LEU A 177 -16.10 13.32 20.31
N THR A 178 -15.68 13.33 21.57
CA THR A 178 -14.45 14.03 21.97
C THR A 178 -13.23 13.32 21.39
N LEU A 179 -12.11 14.03 21.29
CA LEU A 179 -10.85 13.41 20.84
C LEU A 179 -10.47 12.22 21.73
N PHE A 180 -10.60 12.34 23.05
CA PHE A 180 -10.25 11.26 23.96
C PHE A 180 -11.16 10.04 23.82
N GLU A 181 -12.48 10.23 23.67
CA GLU A 181 -13.41 9.13 23.41
C GLU A 181 -13.07 8.41 22.10
N PHE A 182 -12.74 9.16 21.04
CA PHE A 182 -12.31 8.59 19.76
C PHE A 182 -11.04 7.74 19.93
N LEU A 183 -10.00 8.31 20.55
CA LEU A 183 -8.73 7.63 20.80
C LEU A 183 -8.93 6.36 21.63
N ASN A 184 -9.70 6.43 22.71
CA ASN A 184 -9.91 5.32 23.62
C ASN A 184 -10.86 4.25 23.04
N LYS A 185 -11.81 4.62 22.17
CA LYS A 185 -12.64 3.66 21.42
C LYS A 185 -11.81 2.89 20.38
N PHE A 186 -10.79 3.51 19.79
CA PHE A 186 -9.94 2.86 18.79
C PHE A 186 -8.78 2.08 19.44
N ASN A 187 -8.04 2.65 20.38
CA ASN A 187 -6.93 1.98 21.06
C ASN A 187 -7.05 2.18 22.59
N PRO A 188 -7.81 1.32 23.29
CA PRO A 188 -8.13 1.51 24.70
C PRO A 188 -6.87 1.62 25.56
N LEU A 189 -6.68 2.78 26.20
CA LEU A 189 -5.44 3.10 26.90
C LEU A 189 -5.21 2.17 28.11
N LYS A 190 -6.30 1.81 28.80
CA LYS A 190 -6.26 0.95 29.99
C LYS A 190 -5.83 -0.49 29.66
N LEU A 191 -6.28 -1.03 28.53
CA LEU A 191 -5.94 -2.39 28.11
C LEU A 191 -4.53 -2.47 27.50
N ASN A 192 -4.06 -1.37 26.90
CA ASN A 192 -2.79 -1.32 26.19
C ASN A 192 -1.72 -0.52 26.96
N SER A 193 -1.88 -0.36 28.28
CA SER A 193 -1.03 0.48 29.13
C SER A 193 0.44 0.03 29.19
N ASN A 194 0.67 -1.26 28.96
CA ASN A 194 2.00 -1.87 28.99
C ASN A 194 2.84 -1.52 27.75
N GLN A 195 2.22 -0.97 26.70
CA GLN A 195 2.96 -0.53 25.51
C GLN A 195 3.60 0.84 25.76
N PRO A 196 4.83 1.09 25.25
CA PRO A 196 5.37 2.43 25.08
C PRO A 196 4.37 3.35 24.38
N LEU A 197 4.24 4.61 24.80
CA LEU A 197 3.26 5.53 24.20
C LEU A 197 3.50 5.76 22.69
N CYS A 198 4.75 5.74 22.23
CA CYS A 198 5.08 5.79 20.81
C CYS A 198 4.53 4.57 20.04
N LYS A 199 4.65 3.37 20.63
CA LYS A 199 4.11 2.12 20.08
C LYS A 199 2.59 2.10 20.11
N TRP A 200 1.97 2.63 21.17
CA TRP A 200 0.52 2.80 21.26
C TRP A 200 0.02 3.78 20.18
N GLY A 201 0.68 4.94 20.02
CA GLY A 201 0.35 5.94 19.03
C GLY A 201 0.54 5.47 17.59
N SER A 202 1.54 4.62 17.32
CA SER A 202 1.75 4.07 15.97
C SER A 202 0.63 3.10 15.54
N ARG A 203 -0.18 2.58 16.47
CA ARG A 203 -1.27 1.64 16.13
C ARG A 203 -2.44 2.27 15.40
N PHE A 204 -2.57 3.60 15.39
CA PHE A 204 -3.61 4.29 14.61
C PHE A 204 -3.49 4.03 13.10
N ALA A 205 -2.27 3.73 12.61
CA ALA A 205 -2.06 3.28 11.24
C ALA A 205 -2.90 2.05 10.83
N LEU A 206 -3.25 1.16 11.79
CA LEU A 206 -4.08 -0.01 11.49
C LEU A 206 -5.48 0.40 11.00
N GLY A 207 -6.04 1.47 11.55
CA GLY A 207 -7.37 1.97 11.18
C GLY A 207 -7.37 2.84 9.93
N LEU A 208 -6.22 3.45 9.61
CA LEU A 208 -5.99 4.26 8.42
C LEU A 208 -5.52 3.43 7.21
N SER A 209 -5.19 2.15 7.41
CA SER A 209 -4.73 1.26 6.33
C SER A 209 -5.77 1.15 5.20
N ASN A 210 -5.32 1.40 3.97
CA ASN A 210 -6.12 1.25 2.75
C ASN A 210 -6.59 -0.21 2.62
N SER A 211 -7.90 -0.43 2.65
CA SER A 211 -8.49 -1.75 2.80
C SER A 211 -9.93 -1.81 2.32
N VAL A 212 -10.33 -3.00 1.89
CA VAL A 212 -11.71 -3.34 1.50
C VAL A 212 -12.32 -4.23 2.59
N PRO A 213 -13.55 -3.97 3.07
CA PRO A 213 -14.18 -4.81 4.08
C PRO A 213 -14.50 -6.19 3.51
N GLY A 214 -14.02 -7.23 4.19
CA GLY A 214 -14.31 -8.62 3.90
C GLY A 214 -15.33 -9.21 4.89
N PRO A 215 -15.27 -10.54 5.14
CA PRO A 215 -16.17 -11.23 6.05
C PRO A 215 -16.14 -10.68 7.49
N VAL A 216 -17.30 -10.71 8.16
CA VAL A 216 -17.40 -10.42 9.60
C VAL A 216 -17.13 -11.71 10.39
N ILE A 217 -16.09 -11.69 11.23
CA ILE A 217 -15.68 -12.80 12.09
C ILE A 217 -15.73 -12.31 13.55
N GLY A 218 -16.74 -12.79 14.29
CA GLY A 218 -16.95 -12.40 15.67
C GLY A 218 -15.99 -13.12 16.64
N PRO A 219 -15.92 -12.71 17.92
CA PRO A 219 -15.04 -13.30 18.92
C PRO A 219 -15.13 -14.83 19.04
N ALA A 220 -16.32 -15.41 18.85
CA ALA A 220 -16.55 -16.86 18.94
C ALA A 220 -15.88 -17.67 17.82
N ASP A 221 -15.54 -17.03 16.69
CA ASP A 221 -14.92 -17.66 15.52
C ASP A 221 -13.45 -17.25 15.36
N VAL A 222 -12.91 -16.55 16.36
CA VAL A 222 -11.51 -16.14 16.44
C VAL A 222 -10.83 -16.96 17.54
N VAL A 223 -9.73 -17.60 17.19
CA VAL A 223 -8.87 -18.32 18.13
C VAL A 223 -7.54 -17.58 18.26
N GLU A 224 -6.97 -17.54 19.46
CA GLU A 224 -5.61 -17.07 19.66
C GLU A 224 -4.68 -18.27 19.83
N ILE A 225 -3.55 -18.25 19.14
CA ILE A 225 -2.54 -19.31 19.12
C ILE A 225 -1.16 -18.72 19.39
N ASP A 226 -0.24 -19.49 19.96
CA ASP A 226 1.10 -18.99 20.29
C ASP A 226 1.99 -18.90 19.05
N ASP A 227 2.94 -17.97 19.06
CA ASP A 227 4.01 -17.95 18.07
C ASP A 227 4.92 -19.18 18.16
N ILE A 228 5.37 -19.71 17.02
CA ILE A 228 6.41 -20.75 16.99
C ILE A 228 7.75 -20.05 17.12
N VAL A 229 8.54 -20.45 18.11
CA VAL A 229 9.82 -19.82 18.44
C VAL A 229 10.94 -20.84 18.26
N SER A 230 12.03 -20.44 17.63
CA SER A 230 13.22 -21.27 17.45
C SER A 230 13.94 -21.53 18.78
N PRO A 231 14.87 -22.50 18.84
CA PRO A 231 15.74 -22.69 20.00
C PRO A 231 16.55 -21.43 20.40
N THR A 232 16.80 -20.53 19.45
CA THR A 232 17.52 -19.26 19.61
C THR A 232 16.61 -18.07 19.95
N GLN A 233 15.32 -18.30 20.24
CA GLN A 233 14.32 -17.29 20.55
C GLN A 233 13.88 -16.39 19.38
N SER A 234 14.16 -16.77 18.12
CA SER A 234 13.62 -16.11 16.93
C SER A 234 12.18 -16.55 16.66
N ASN A 235 11.31 -15.61 16.27
CA ASN A 235 9.92 -15.94 15.95
C ASN A 235 9.79 -16.44 14.50
N MET A 236 9.40 -17.70 14.35
CA MET A 236 9.27 -18.40 13.06
C MET A 236 7.92 -18.17 12.39
N THR A 237 6.95 -17.59 13.10
CA THR A 237 5.58 -17.33 12.62
C THR A 237 5.20 -15.84 12.67
N ASP A 238 6.18 -14.94 12.79
CA ASP A 238 5.94 -13.51 13.03
C ASP A 238 5.01 -12.90 11.98
N GLY A 239 3.80 -12.59 12.42
CA GLY A 239 2.81 -11.90 11.59
C GLY A 239 1.99 -12.81 10.69
N CYS A 240 2.11 -14.15 10.78
CA CYS A 240 1.32 -15.09 9.98
C CYS A 240 0.46 -16.02 10.83
N GLY A 241 -0.86 -15.92 10.65
CA GLY A 241 -1.87 -16.72 11.32
C GLY A 241 -2.51 -17.72 10.37
N ILE A 242 -3.57 -18.38 10.85
CA ILE A 242 -4.25 -19.46 10.13
C ILE A 242 -5.69 -19.05 9.84
N SER A 243 -6.21 -19.45 8.68
CA SER A 243 -7.63 -19.38 8.35
C SER A 243 -8.13 -20.73 7.88
N ASN A 244 -9.43 -21.00 8.02
CA ASN A 244 -10.01 -22.22 7.45
C ASN A 244 -10.39 -22.06 5.97
N LEU A 245 -10.67 -23.19 5.32
CA LEU A 245 -11.09 -23.20 3.92
C LEU A 245 -12.39 -22.42 3.69
N ALA A 246 -13.36 -22.50 4.60
CA ALA A 246 -14.62 -21.75 4.51
C ALA A 246 -14.40 -20.23 4.45
N PHE A 247 -13.44 -19.69 5.21
CA PHE A 247 -13.05 -18.28 5.12
C PHE A 247 -12.51 -17.92 3.74
N ASN A 248 -11.59 -18.71 3.19
CA ASN A 248 -10.98 -18.44 1.89
C ASN A 248 -11.95 -18.63 0.71
N LEU A 249 -12.84 -19.62 0.78
CA LEU A 249 -13.94 -19.79 -0.18
C LEU A 249 -14.93 -18.62 -0.14
N LYS A 250 -15.21 -18.09 1.06
CA LYS A 250 -16.02 -16.89 1.21
C LYS A 250 -15.33 -15.68 0.57
N LEU A 251 -14.02 -15.50 0.76
CA LEU A 251 -13.26 -14.46 0.06
C LEU A 251 -13.34 -14.61 -1.46
N ARG A 252 -13.15 -15.83 -1.98
CA ARG A 252 -13.28 -16.10 -3.42
C ARG A 252 -14.64 -15.66 -3.96
N LYS A 253 -15.71 -16.00 -3.25
CA LYS A 253 -17.09 -15.66 -3.64
C LYS A 253 -17.37 -14.17 -3.54
N ASP A 254 -17.07 -13.56 -2.38
CA ASP A 254 -17.38 -12.16 -2.09
C ASP A 254 -16.62 -11.20 -3.03
N PHE A 255 -15.42 -11.58 -3.47
CA PHE A 255 -14.56 -10.77 -4.33
C PHE A 255 -14.47 -11.26 -5.78
N ASN A 256 -15.26 -12.27 -6.16
CA ASN A 256 -15.28 -12.88 -7.50
C ASN A 256 -13.88 -13.21 -8.04
N LEU A 257 -13.09 -13.93 -7.24
CA LEU A 257 -11.72 -14.32 -7.59
C LEU A 257 -11.72 -15.58 -8.47
N ASP A 258 -10.83 -15.63 -9.47
CA ASP A 258 -10.70 -16.76 -10.38
C ASP A 258 -10.39 -18.07 -9.62
N SER A 259 -9.48 -17.99 -8.65
CA SER A 259 -9.07 -19.08 -7.77
C SER A 259 -9.26 -18.72 -6.29
N THR A 260 -9.31 -19.74 -5.44
CA THR A 260 -9.32 -19.54 -3.99
C THR A 260 -7.94 -19.04 -3.55
N PRO A 261 -7.83 -17.87 -2.88
CA PRO A 261 -6.54 -17.39 -2.41
C PRO A 261 -6.03 -18.29 -1.28
N CYS A 262 -4.73 -18.65 -1.32
CA CYS A 262 -4.10 -19.43 -0.27
C CYS A 262 -3.75 -18.55 0.94
N THR A 263 -3.41 -17.29 0.70
CA THR A 263 -3.02 -16.34 1.73
C THR A 263 -3.60 -14.96 1.46
N VAL A 264 -3.93 -14.25 2.53
CA VAL A 264 -4.44 -12.88 2.46
C VAL A 264 -3.80 -11.97 3.52
N GLN A 265 -3.40 -10.77 3.12
CA GLN A 265 -2.94 -9.71 4.02
C GLN A 265 -4.15 -8.96 4.58
N ILE A 266 -4.24 -8.85 5.90
CA ILE A 266 -5.46 -8.33 6.55
C ILE A 266 -5.19 -7.40 7.73
N ARG A 267 -6.25 -6.71 8.15
CA ARG A 267 -6.44 -6.15 9.49
C ARG A 267 -7.74 -6.71 10.07
N HIS A 268 -7.76 -7.00 11.37
CA HIS A 268 -8.97 -7.46 12.05
C HIS A 268 -9.01 -6.89 13.46
N GLY A 269 -9.79 -5.82 13.67
CA GLY A 269 -9.72 -5.03 14.89
C GLY A 269 -8.28 -4.59 15.19
N GLY A 270 -7.72 -5.11 16.29
CA GLY A 270 -6.39 -4.78 16.77
C GLY A 270 -5.27 -5.63 16.16
N ARG A 271 -5.61 -6.50 15.21
CA ARG A 271 -4.73 -7.53 14.66
C ARG A 271 -4.25 -7.15 13.25
N LYS A 272 -2.99 -7.44 12.94
CA LYS A 272 -2.33 -7.17 11.64
C LYS A 272 -1.49 -8.39 11.25
N GLY A 273 -1.54 -8.77 9.98
CA GLY A 273 -0.65 -9.79 9.43
C GLY A 273 -1.21 -10.47 8.19
N MET A 274 -0.69 -11.67 7.93
CA MET A 274 -1.18 -12.60 6.92
C MET A 274 -2.05 -13.68 7.57
N LEU A 275 -3.00 -14.22 6.83
CA LEU A 275 -3.69 -15.47 7.16
C LEU A 275 -3.45 -16.46 6.03
N LEU A 276 -2.85 -17.60 6.36
CA LEU A 276 -2.64 -18.74 5.46
C LEU A 276 -3.77 -19.75 5.66
N VAL A 277 -4.27 -20.34 4.58
CA VAL A 277 -5.28 -21.41 4.66
C VAL A 277 -4.67 -22.67 5.28
N SER A 278 -5.36 -23.24 6.27
CA SER A 278 -5.03 -24.56 6.80
C SER A 278 -5.82 -25.66 6.08
N PRO A 279 -5.16 -26.76 5.70
CA PRO A 279 -5.79 -27.94 5.08
C PRO A 279 -6.72 -28.72 6.01
N ASP A 280 -6.44 -28.73 7.32
CA ASP A 280 -7.07 -29.61 8.30
C ASP A 280 -8.38 -29.02 8.82
N SER A 281 -8.86 -27.98 8.14
CA SER A 281 -9.93 -27.13 8.61
C SER A 281 -11.29 -27.65 8.15
N SER A 282 -11.79 -28.65 8.89
CA SER A 282 -13.17 -29.10 8.76
C SER A 282 -14.16 -28.03 9.23
N GLY A 283 -15.24 -27.83 8.48
CA GLY A 283 -16.38 -26.99 8.87
C GLY A 283 -16.76 -25.90 7.86
N ASP A 284 -18.07 -25.64 7.78
CA ASP A 284 -18.66 -24.74 6.76
C ASP A 284 -18.62 -23.26 7.16
N LYS A 285 -18.28 -22.95 8.42
CA LYS A 285 -18.30 -21.59 8.95
C LYS A 285 -16.90 -20.97 8.92
N PRO A 286 -16.71 -19.74 8.38
CA PRO A 286 -15.44 -19.03 8.43
C PRO A 286 -14.87 -18.87 9.84
N LYS A 287 -13.61 -19.25 10.04
CA LYS A 287 -12.85 -19.13 11.28
C LYS A 287 -11.42 -18.73 11.02
N VAL A 288 -10.82 -18.01 11.97
CA VAL A 288 -9.43 -17.55 11.90
C VAL A 288 -8.73 -17.74 13.23
N ALA A 289 -7.43 -18.02 13.17
CA ALA A 289 -6.57 -18.11 14.33
C ALA A 289 -5.40 -17.13 14.20
N PHE A 290 -5.22 -16.29 15.21
CA PHE A 290 -4.19 -15.25 15.24
C PHE A 290 -3.07 -15.59 16.20
N ARG A 291 -1.82 -15.29 15.80
CA ARG A 291 -0.65 -15.48 16.63
C ARG A 291 -0.48 -14.35 17.65
N LYS A 292 -0.20 -14.68 18.91
CA LYS A 292 0.12 -13.71 19.97
C LYS A 292 1.56 -13.94 20.47
N PRO A 293 2.39 -12.89 20.58
CA PRO A 293 2.09 -11.45 20.39
C PRO A 293 2.28 -10.91 18.95
N SER A 294 2.67 -11.75 17.98
CA SER A 294 3.09 -11.26 16.66
C SER A 294 1.99 -10.64 15.79
N GLN A 295 0.72 -10.99 15.97
CA GLN A 295 -0.38 -10.38 15.20
C GLN A 295 -1.26 -9.44 16.01
N VAL A 296 -1.41 -9.66 17.32
CA VAL A 296 -2.26 -8.84 18.21
C VAL A 296 -1.51 -7.58 18.65
N LYS A 297 -1.89 -6.42 18.09
CA LYS A 297 -1.22 -5.12 18.33
C LYS A 297 -2.02 -4.18 19.23
N ILE A 298 -3.33 -4.32 19.27
CA ILE A 298 -4.25 -3.62 20.17
C ILE A 298 -5.14 -4.66 20.85
N GLU A 299 -5.21 -4.63 22.17
CA GLU A 299 -6.16 -5.41 22.96
C GLU A 299 -7.49 -4.67 23.14
N TYR A 300 -8.59 -5.42 23.03
CA TYR A 300 -9.97 -4.95 23.19
C TYR A 300 -10.71 -5.81 24.22
N SER A 301 -11.77 -5.26 24.83
CA SER A 301 -12.76 -6.08 25.53
C SER A 301 -13.56 -6.93 24.54
N GLU A 302 -14.23 -7.98 25.02
CA GLU A 302 -15.07 -8.83 24.16
C GLU A 302 -16.16 -8.03 23.45
N GLU A 303 -16.81 -7.07 24.13
CA GLU A 303 -17.86 -6.24 23.51
C GLU A 303 -17.28 -5.32 22.43
N ALA A 304 -16.11 -4.73 22.69
CA ALA A 304 -15.42 -3.89 21.72
C ALA A 304 -14.96 -4.72 20.52
N GLN A 305 -14.51 -5.95 20.72
CA GLN A 305 -14.11 -6.85 19.64
C GLN A 305 -15.32 -7.36 18.83
N ALA A 306 -16.47 -7.56 19.46
CA ALA A 306 -17.72 -7.94 18.81
C ALA A 306 -18.35 -6.83 17.96
N HIS A 307 -17.97 -5.57 18.20
CA HIS A 307 -18.46 -4.45 17.39
C HIS A 307 -18.15 -4.68 15.90
N PRO A 308 -19.10 -4.43 14.96
CA PRO A 308 -18.91 -4.74 13.53
C PRO A 308 -17.62 -4.17 12.93
N ALA A 309 -17.24 -2.94 13.29
CA ALA A 309 -15.98 -2.34 12.83
C ALA A 309 -14.72 -3.13 13.23
N ASN A 310 -14.72 -3.82 14.37
CA ASN A 310 -13.59 -4.60 14.85
C ASN A 310 -13.68 -6.09 14.47
N ALA A 311 -14.89 -6.60 14.25
CA ALA A 311 -15.16 -7.96 13.79
C ALA A 311 -15.07 -8.11 12.25
N THR A 312 -15.16 -7.01 11.49
CA THR A 312 -14.95 -7.05 10.04
C THR A 312 -13.48 -7.27 9.74
N VAL A 313 -13.18 -8.26 8.90
CA VAL A 313 -11.82 -8.49 8.41
C VAL A 313 -11.57 -7.55 7.25
N ASP A 314 -10.72 -6.55 7.45
CA ASP A 314 -10.30 -5.61 6.43
C ASP A 314 -9.23 -6.26 5.54
N ILE A 315 -9.54 -6.44 4.25
CA ILE A 315 -8.66 -7.08 3.27
C ILE A 315 -7.77 -6.04 2.60
N LEU A 316 -6.46 -6.28 2.59
CA LEU A 316 -5.48 -5.40 1.97
C LEU A 316 -5.03 -5.95 0.62
N ARG A 317 -4.54 -7.20 0.59
CA ARG A 317 -3.97 -7.86 -0.60
C ARG A 317 -4.13 -9.38 -0.54
N PHE A 318 -4.27 -10.03 -1.69
CA PHE A 318 -4.21 -11.48 -1.83
C PHE A 318 -2.83 -11.94 -2.30
N SER A 319 -2.50 -13.21 -2.07
CA SER A 319 -1.31 -13.86 -2.63
C SER A 319 -1.31 -13.79 -4.16
N ARG A 320 -0.24 -13.24 -4.73
CA ARG A 320 0.05 -13.19 -6.17
C ARG A 320 1.55 -13.32 -6.40
N THR A 321 1.90 -13.96 -7.49
CA THR A 321 3.28 -14.06 -7.97
C THR A 321 3.53 -13.01 -9.04
N LYS A 322 4.71 -12.38 -8.99
CA LYS A 322 5.24 -11.55 -10.08
C LYS A 322 6.46 -12.22 -10.70
N THR A 323 6.36 -12.60 -11.97
CA THR A 323 7.43 -13.25 -12.74
C THR A 323 7.50 -12.64 -14.15
N PRO A 324 8.71 -12.32 -14.67
CA PRO A 324 9.98 -12.27 -13.94
C PRO A 324 10.01 -11.14 -12.89
N ALA A 325 10.81 -11.30 -11.82
CA ALA A 325 11.03 -10.26 -10.83
C ALA A 325 12.18 -9.32 -11.22
N ARG A 326 12.10 -8.07 -10.76
CA ARG A 326 13.15 -7.05 -10.93
C ARG A 326 14.05 -7.01 -9.71
N ILE A 327 15.36 -6.89 -9.90
CA ILE A 327 16.28 -6.67 -8.77
C ILE A 327 16.51 -5.18 -8.55
N SER A 328 16.67 -4.77 -7.28
CA SER A 328 16.97 -3.39 -6.92
C SER A 328 18.48 -3.12 -6.98
N PRO A 329 18.91 -1.86 -7.13
CA PRO A 329 20.33 -1.50 -7.02
C PRO A 329 20.98 -2.00 -5.73
N GLU A 330 20.25 -2.00 -4.62
CA GLU A 330 20.72 -2.51 -3.33
C GLU A 330 21.05 -4.00 -3.38
N VAL A 331 20.17 -4.80 -4.00
CA VAL A 331 20.41 -6.23 -4.21
C VAL A 331 21.60 -6.44 -5.14
N ILE A 332 21.78 -5.62 -6.17
CA ILE A 332 22.95 -5.69 -7.07
C ILE A 332 24.25 -5.44 -6.29
N ILE A 333 24.30 -4.37 -5.49
CA ILE A 333 25.46 -4.05 -4.64
C ILE A 333 25.75 -5.20 -3.68
N ASN A 334 24.71 -5.78 -3.07
CA ASN A 334 24.87 -6.89 -2.14
C ASN A 334 25.41 -8.16 -2.82
N LEU A 335 24.89 -8.50 -4.00
CA LEU A 335 25.35 -9.64 -4.78
C LEU A 335 26.80 -9.45 -5.27
N GLU A 336 27.17 -8.24 -5.70
CA GLU A 336 28.54 -7.90 -6.10
C GLU A 336 29.52 -8.00 -4.92
N HIS A 337 29.14 -7.46 -3.75
CA HIS A 337 29.92 -7.62 -2.52
C HIS A 337 30.11 -9.10 -2.16
N ASN A 338 29.05 -9.89 -2.35
CA ASN A 338 29.06 -11.32 -2.19
C ASN A 338 29.74 -12.03 -3.37
N GLY A 339 30.45 -11.37 -4.29
CA GLY A 339 31.32 -12.02 -5.27
C GLY A 339 30.69 -12.39 -6.62
N VAL A 340 29.49 -11.88 -6.95
CA VAL A 340 29.02 -11.88 -8.34
C VAL A 340 29.84 -10.86 -9.14
N PRO A 341 30.50 -11.23 -10.25
CA PRO A 341 31.27 -10.28 -11.04
C PRO A 341 30.40 -9.16 -11.61
N SER A 342 30.89 -7.92 -11.57
CA SER A 342 30.16 -6.74 -12.06
C SER A 342 29.77 -6.85 -13.53
N ASP A 343 30.58 -7.53 -14.35
CA ASP A 343 30.33 -7.78 -15.77
C ASP A 343 29.01 -8.52 -16.02
N VAL A 344 28.56 -9.35 -15.08
CA VAL A 344 27.26 -10.04 -15.16
C VAL A 344 26.12 -9.01 -15.14
N PHE A 345 26.20 -8.03 -14.24
CA PHE A 345 25.18 -6.99 -14.12
C PHE A 345 25.22 -6.01 -15.28
N VAL A 346 26.42 -5.71 -15.81
CA VAL A 346 26.57 -4.92 -17.04
C VAL A 346 25.90 -5.64 -18.22
N ALA A 347 26.17 -6.93 -18.41
CA ALA A 347 25.56 -7.71 -19.48
C ALA A 347 24.02 -7.81 -19.34
N LEU A 348 23.51 -7.95 -18.11
CA LEU A 348 22.07 -7.94 -17.84
C LEU A 348 21.44 -6.58 -18.14
N GLN A 349 22.12 -5.49 -17.78
CA GLN A 349 21.68 -4.13 -18.08
C GLN A 349 21.67 -3.85 -19.58
N ASP A 350 22.72 -4.28 -20.30
CA ASP A 350 22.81 -4.14 -21.75
C ASP A 350 21.69 -4.91 -22.45
N ALA A 351 21.46 -6.17 -22.07
CA ALA A 351 20.36 -6.97 -22.57
C ALA A 351 19.00 -6.33 -22.28
N TYR A 352 18.82 -5.77 -21.08
CA TYR A 352 17.59 -5.10 -20.69
C TYR A 352 17.33 -3.82 -21.50
N ILE A 353 18.35 -2.99 -21.74
CA ILE A 353 18.20 -1.80 -22.60
C ILE A 353 17.89 -2.23 -24.03
N ALA A 354 18.68 -3.18 -24.57
CA ALA A 354 18.52 -3.68 -25.93
C ALA A 354 17.11 -4.23 -26.17
N GLN A 355 16.61 -5.11 -25.29
CA GLN A 355 15.26 -5.67 -25.39
C GLN A 355 14.18 -4.59 -25.44
N GLY A 356 14.26 -3.59 -24.55
CA GLY A 356 13.26 -2.53 -24.49
C GLY A 356 13.21 -1.64 -25.73
N VAL A 357 14.37 -1.42 -26.35
CA VAL A 357 14.49 -0.65 -27.59
C VAL A 357 14.05 -1.50 -28.78
N ASP A 358 14.50 -2.75 -28.84
CA ASP A 358 14.17 -3.68 -29.93
C ASP A 358 12.69 -3.96 -30.05
N GLU A 359 11.97 -4.09 -28.93
CA GLU A 359 10.51 -4.24 -28.93
C GLU A 359 9.82 -3.04 -29.58
N LEU A 360 10.23 -1.81 -29.21
CA LEU A 360 9.68 -0.55 -29.73
C LEU A 360 10.09 -0.23 -31.17
N LEU A 361 11.15 -0.85 -31.67
CA LEU A 361 11.67 -0.66 -33.04
C LEU A 361 11.44 -1.88 -33.94
N SER A 362 10.80 -2.93 -33.44
CA SER A 362 10.56 -4.18 -34.17
C SER A 362 9.83 -3.98 -35.50
N TRP A 363 8.86 -3.06 -35.53
CA TRP A 363 8.09 -2.65 -36.70
C TRP A 363 8.94 -2.05 -37.84
N ALA A 364 10.17 -1.60 -37.54
CA ALA A 364 11.07 -0.97 -38.51
C ALA A 364 12.12 -1.95 -39.08
N LYS A 365 12.20 -3.18 -38.55
CA LYS A 365 13.14 -4.20 -39.05
C LYS A 365 12.75 -4.59 -40.49
N GLU A 366 13.75 -4.72 -41.38
CA GLU A 366 13.58 -4.98 -42.84
C GLU A 366 13.02 -3.82 -43.68
N GLY A 367 13.25 -2.57 -43.26
CA GLY A 367 12.92 -1.39 -44.06
C GLY A 367 11.44 -1.01 -43.97
N GLY A 368 10.88 -1.12 -42.77
CA GLY A 368 9.47 -0.89 -42.41
C GLY A 368 8.75 0.08 -43.34
N LYS A 369 7.77 -0.45 -44.08
CA LYS A 369 7.05 0.30 -45.12
C LYS A 369 5.73 0.87 -44.59
N ASP A 370 5.65 1.09 -43.27
CA ASP A 370 4.44 1.50 -42.58
C ASP A 370 3.23 0.63 -42.97
N LYS A 371 3.45 -0.68 -43.11
CA LYS A 371 2.37 -1.58 -43.47
C LYS A 371 1.41 -1.73 -42.29
N PRO A 372 0.15 -2.12 -42.53
CA PRO A 372 -0.81 -2.38 -41.46
C PRO A 372 -0.28 -3.36 -40.39
N GLU A 373 0.44 -4.40 -40.81
CA GLU A 373 1.10 -5.37 -39.92
C GLU A 373 2.16 -4.72 -39.00
N ASP A 374 2.97 -3.81 -39.54
CA ASP A 374 4.00 -3.08 -38.80
C ASP A 374 3.36 -2.17 -37.73
N MET A 375 2.24 -1.51 -38.08
CA MET A 375 1.52 -0.62 -37.16
C MET A 375 0.86 -1.38 -36.01
N VAL A 376 0.37 -2.61 -36.25
CA VAL A 376 -0.16 -3.47 -35.17
C VAL A 376 0.96 -3.87 -34.20
N LEU A 377 2.16 -4.19 -34.73
CA LEU A 377 3.33 -4.48 -33.89
C LEU A 377 3.76 -3.26 -33.07
N LEU A 378 3.82 -2.09 -33.69
CA LEU A 378 4.13 -0.83 -32.99
C LEU A 378 3.09 -0.50 -31.93
N TRP A 379 1.80 -0.62 -32.25
CA TRP A 379 0.71 -0.39 -31.29
C TRP A 379 0.84 -1.31 -30.09
N SER A 380 1.07 -2.61 -30.32
CA SER A 380 1.27 -3.59 -29.24
C SER A 380 2.54 -3.31 -28.43
N ALA A 381 3.62 -2.86 -29.08
CA ALA A 381 4.86 -2.53 -28.40
C ALA A 381 4.69 -1.32 -27.48
N VAL A 382 4.00 -0.26 -27.94
CA VAL A 382 3.70 0.93 -27.13
C VAL A 382 2.77 0.59 -25.96
N GLU A 383 1.73 -0.20 -26.21
CA GLU A 383 0.82 -0.68 -25.15
C GLU A 383 1.57 -1.44 -24.08
N LYS A 384 2.43 -2.40 -24.45
CA LYS A 384 3.19 -3.21 -23.50
C LYS A 384 4.25 -2.39 -22.76
N SER A 385 4.95 -1.50 -23.46
CA SER A 385 6.06 -0.74 -22.88
C SER A 385 5.56 0.29 -21.87
N GLU A 386 4.46 0.97 -22.18
CA GLU A 386 3.88 2.04 -21.37
C GLU A 386 2.68 1.57 -20.54
N GLY A 387 2.22 0.33 -20.76
CA GLY A 387 1.18 -0.37 -20.00
C GLY A 387 -0.23 0.22 -20.11
N VAL A 388 -0.53 0.95 -21.17
CA VAL A 388 -1.71 1.85 -21.26
C VAL A 388 -3.03 1.21 -20.79
N TYR A 389 -3.30 -0.05 -21.20
CA TYR A 389 -4.52 -0.74 -20.81
C TYR A 389 -4.64 -0.90 -19.29
N PHE A 390 -3.54 -1.24 -18.63
CA PHE A 390 -3.52 -1.41 -17.19
C PHE A 390 -3.64 -0.06 -16.46
N ALA A 391 -2.99 1.01 -16.94
CA ALA A 391 -3.24 2.37 -16.43
C ALA A 391 -4.72 2.77 -16.52
N ARG A 392 -5.42 2.40 -17.60
CA ARG A 392 -6.87 2.60 -17.72
C ARG A 392 -7.63 1.84 -16.63
N ARG A 393 -7.32 0.55 -16.44
CA ARG A 393 -7.95 -0.28 -15.39
C ARG A 393 -7.68 0.20 -13.97
N VAL A 394 -6.51 0.78 -13.68
CA VAL A 394 -6.19 1.39 -12.38
C VAL A 394 -7.13 2.56 -12.10
N ARG A 395 -7.33 3.42 -13.11
CA ARG A 395 -8.18 4.61 -13.04
C ARG A 395 -9.66 4.25 -12.88
N GLU A 396 -10.13 3.23 -13.59
CA GLU A 396 -11.49 2.70 -13.45
C GLU A 396 -11.76 2.07 -12.07
N ALA A 397 -10.72 1.56 -11.41
CA ALA A 397 -10.79 0.92 -10.09
C ALA A 397 -10.31 1.83 -8.96
N GLU A 398 -10.51 3.16 -9.07
CA GLU A 398 -10.04 4.14 -8.11
C GLU A 398 -10.40 3.74 -6.66
N GLY A 399 -9.38 3.65 -5.80
CA GLY A 399 -9.52 3.21 -4.41
C GLY A 399 -9.52 1.69 -4.16
N GLU A 400 -9.72 0.85 -5.18
CA GLU A 400 -9.65 -0.62 -5.12
C GLU A 400 -8.47 -1.22 -5.90
N ALA A 401 -7.75 -0.43 -6.69
CA ALA A 401 -6.68 -0.91 -7.58
C ALA A 401 -5.62 -1.76 -6.85
N ARG A 402 -5.19 -1.34 -5.64
CA ARG A 402 -4.24 -2.11 -4.80
C ARG A 402 -4.80 -3.47 -4.41
N PHE A 403 -6.04 -3.49 -3.95
CA PHE A 403 -6.76 -4.71 -3.56
C PHE A 403 -6.91 -5.67 -4.75
N ARG A 404 -7.24 -5.14 -5.94
CA ARG A 404 -7.35 -5.91 -7.19
C ARG A 404 -6.00 -6.28 -7.80
N GLY A 405 -4.88 -5.89 -7.19
CA GLY A 405 -3.52 -6.05 -7.70
C GLY A 405 -3.32 -5.39 -9.07
N LEU A 406 -4.12 -4.37 -9.38
CA LEU A 406 -4.02 -3.53 -10.56
C LEU A 406 -2.99 -2.40 -10.36
N GLY A 407 -2.21 -2.36 -9.28
CA GLY A 407 -1.15 -1.34 -9.10
C GLY A 407 0.27 -1.83 -9.42
N GLU A 408 0.51 -3.14 -9.39
CA GLU A 408 1.86 -3.68 -9.23
C GLU A 408 2.68 -3.75 -10.53
N ARG A 409 2.07 -3.78 -11.73
CA ARG A 409 2.82 -3.68 -13.00
C ARG A 409 3.24 -2.24 -13.35
N PHE A 410 2.57 -1.23 -12.80
CA PHE A 410 2.81 0.20 -13.09
C PHE A 410 3.63 0.96 -12.05
N ALA A 411 3.54 0.53 -10.78
CA ALA A 411 4.28 1.16 -9.69
C ALA A 411 5.81 1.13 -9.92
N ASP A 412 6.32 0.24 -10.78
CA ASP A 412 7.74 0.20 -11.12
C ASP A 412 8.15 1.12 -12.28
N THR A 413 7.25 1.92 -12.87
CA THR A 413 7.58 2.91 -13.92
C THR A 413 7.53 4.36 -13.44
N GLN A 414 6.99 4.61 -12.25
CA GLN A 414 7.12 5.87 -11.52
C GLN A 414 7.94 5.60 -10.27
N GLU A 415 8.86 6.50 -9.94
CA GLU A 415 9.72 6.41 -8.75
C GLU A 415 8.89 6.19 -7.47
N GLU A 416 8.81 4.94 -7.00
CA GLU A 416 8.49 4.62 -5.62
C GLU A 416 9.53 3.58 -5.16
N ASP A 417 10.31 3.97 -4.16
CA ASP A 417 11.23 3.08 -3.43
C ASP A 417 10.43 1.92 -2.82
N ASP A 418 10.99 0.72 -2.94
CA ASP A 418 10.29 -0.57 -2.91
C ASP A 418 9.80 -1.01 -1.51
N ASP A 419 9.69 -0.12 -0.50
CA ASP A 419 9.36 -0.50 0.89
C ASP A 419 8.43 0.45 1.67
N GLU A 420 8.08 1.62 1.13
CA GLU A 420 7.11 2.50 1.78
C GLU A 420 5.72 2.24 1.22
N GLU A 421 4.71 2.09 2.10
CA GLU A 421 3.30 2.07 1.67
C GLU A 421 3.05 3.36 0.89
N PRO A 422 2.96 3.36 -0.45
CA PRO A 422 2.61 4.58 -1.14
C PRO A 422 1.16 4.78 -0.75
N ASP A 423 0.90 5.78 0.09
CA ASP A 423 -0.45 6.11 0.44
C ASP A 423 -1.10 6.46 -0.90
N SER A 424 -2.21 5.80 -1.27
CA SER A 424 -2.90 6.01 -2.56
C SER A 424 -3.21 7.50 -2.82
N PHE A 425 -3.16 8.29 -1.76
CA PHE A 425 -3.31 9.74 -1.66
C PHE A 425 -2.20 10.52 -2.36
N ASP A 426 -0.95 10.04 -2.38
CA ASP A 426 0.15 10.76 -3.03
C ASP A 426 -0.06 10.82 -4.56
N LYS A 427 -0.70 9.80 -5.13
CA LYS A 427 -1.11 9.78 -6.55
C LYS A 427 -2.29 10.70 -6.86
N ALA A 428 -3.21 10.90 -5.91
CA ALA A 428 -4.36 11.80 -6.09
C ALA A 428 -4.00 13.29 -5.97
N ILE A 429 -3.01 13.63 -5.13
CA ILE A 429 -2.55 15.03 -4.92
C ILE A 429 -1.63 15.49 -6.06
N HIS A 430 -0.90 14.56 -6.69
CA HIS A 430 -0.22 14.86 -7.95
C HIS A 430 -1.24 14.85 -9.09
N GLU A 431 -2.06 15.93 -9.17
CA GLU A 431 -2.84 16.33 -10.35
C GLU A 431 -1.90 16.52 -11.56
N ARG A 432 -1.37 15.43 -12.11
CA ARG A 432 -1.25 15.31 -13.56
C ARG A 432 -2.63 14.83 -13.97
N SER A 433 -3.31 15.60 -14.81
CA SER A 433 -4.64 15.29 -15.35
C SER A 433 -4.86 13.79 -15.38
N SER A 434 -5.85 13.30 -14.62
CA SER A 434 -6.31 11.91 -14.65
C SER A 434 -6.43 11.56 -16.11
N ALA A 435 -5.47 10.77 -16.61
CA ALA A 435 -5.14 10.79 -18.03
C ALA A 435 -6.20 10.09 -18.92
N TRP A 436 -7.40 9.91 -18.39
CA TRP A 436 -8.45 9.07 -18.92
C TRP A 436 -9.06 9.70 -20.17
N TRP A 437 -8.94 11.02 -20.32
CA TRP A 437 -9.60 11.75 -21.38
C TRP A 437 -8.71 12.76 -22.07
N PRO A 438 -9.02 13.04 -23.34
CA PRO A 438 -8.22 13.94 -24.13
C PRO A 438 -8.13 15.36 -23.55
N ASP A 439 -7.00 16.00 -23.79
CA ASP A 439 -6.70 17.39 -23.47
C ASP A 439 -7.88 18.32 -23.82
N TYR A 440 -8.22 19.18 -22.84
CA TYR A 440 -9.35 20.12 -22.83
C TYR A 440 -9.42 21.02 -24.07
N ILE A 441 -8.29 21.29 -24.73
CA ILE A 441 -8.20 22.19 -25.89
C ILE A 441 -8.15 21.40 -27.20
N SER A 442 -7.43 20.28 -27.23
CA SER A 442 -7.07 19.60 -28.47
C SER A 442 -7.81 18.28 -28.74
N GLY A 443 -8.52 17.70 -27.77
CA GLY A 443 -9.14 16.39 -27.98
C GLY A 443 -8.11 15.24 -28.10
N CYS A 444 -6.84 15.46 -27.75
CA CYS A 444 -5.77 14.46 -27.80
C CYS A 444 -5.58 13.74 -26.45
N PRO A 445 -5.44 12.41 -26.40
CA PRO A 445 -5.22 11.70 -25.13
C PRO A 445 -4.04 12.29 -24.33
N SER A 446 -4.20 12.39 -23.02
CA SER A 446 -3.27 13.09 -22.13
C SER A 446 -1.89 12.46 -21.99
N SER A 447 -1.74 11.13 -22.14
CA SER A 447 -0.41 10.51 -22.16
C SER A 447 0.15 10.45 -23.58
N LEU A 448 1.47 10.58 -23.71
CA LEU A 448 2.16 10.43 -24.99
C LEU A 448 1.85 9.07 -25.63
N ALA A 449 1.83 8.01 -24.82
CA ALA A 449 1.53 6.64 -25.25
C ALA A 449 0.11 6.50 -25.78
N GLU A 450 -0.89 7.02 -25.06
CA GLU A 450 -2.28 6.99 -25.53
C GLU A 450 -2.48 7.84 -26.78
N THR A 451 -1.80 8.99 -26.90
CA THR A 451 -1.83 9.78 -28.14
C THR A 451 -1.28 8.97 -29.31
N VAL A 452 -0.14 8.31 -29.12
CA VAL A 452 0.49 7.48 -30.16
C VAL A 452 -0.44 6.34 -30.57
N MET A 453 -1.03 5.62 -29.61
CA MET A 453 -1.99 4.55 -29.90
C MET A 453 -3.22 5.06 -30.66
N ALA A 454 -3.81 6.19 -30.24
CA ALA A 454 -4.97 6.77 -30.93
C ALA A 454 -4.67 7.23 -32.36
N LEU A 455 -3.47 7.77 -32.61
CA LEU A 455 -3.03 8.14 -33.96
C LEU A 455 -2.84 6.90 -34.85
N LEU A 456 -2.29 5.82 -34.30
CA LEU A 456 -2.15 4.54 -35.00
C LEU A 456 -3.53 3.92 -35.31
N ASP A 457 -4.48 3.97 -34.36
CA ASP A 457 -5.85 3.49 -34.54
C ASP A 457 -6.61 4.26 -35.64
N ALA A 458 -6.33 5.56 -35.76
CA ALA A 458 -6.87 6.41 -36.83
C ALA A 458 -6.19 6.17 -38.20
N GLY A 459 -5.17 5.30 -38.27
CA GLY A 459 -4.47 4.95 -39.50
C GLY A 459 -3.29 5.87 -39.86
N PHE A 460 -2.87 6.76 -38.96
CA PHE A 460 -1.65 7.54 -39.16
C PHE A 460 -0.41 6.67 -38.93
N THR A 461 0.67 6.97 -39.65
CA THR A 461 1.91 6.21 -39.59
C THR A 461 3.11 7.11 -39.26
N PRO A 462 4.19 6.59 -38.66
CA PRO A 462 5.34 7.41 -38.30
C PRO A 462 6.00 8.13 -39.49
N GLN A 463 5.98 7.57 -40.72
CA GLN A 463 6.53 8.26 -41.88
C GLN A 463 5.61 9.36 -42.39
N SER A 464 4.29 9.12 -42.38
CA SER A 464 3.28 10.07 -42.88
C SER A 464 3.05 11.25 -41.95
N LEU A 465 3.19 11.07 -40.62
CA LEU A 465 2.90 12.10 -39.63
C LEU A 465 4.11 12.43 -38.74
N PRO A 466 4.77 13.59 -38.94
CA PRO A 466 5.91 14.02 -38.11
C PRO A 466 5.61 14.07 -36.61
N VAL A 467 4.40 14.47 -36.22
CA VAL A 467 3.98 14.56 -34.81
C VAL A 467 3.99 13.18 -34.13
N LEU A 468 3.54 12.14 -34.82
CA LEU A 468 3.57 10.76 -34.31
C LEU A 468 5.00 10.29 -34.09
N ARG A 469 5.88 10.56 -35.07
CA ARG A 469 7.31 10.24 -35.00
C ARG A 469 8.02 10.96 -33.85
N ASP A 470 7.74 12.24 -33.62
CA ASP A 470 8.35 12.98 -32.50
C ASP A 470 7.86 12.47 -31.14
N LYS A 471 6.57 12.17 -30.99
CA LYS A 471 6.02 11.57 -29.77
C LYS A 471 6.61 10.19 -29.50
N LEU A 472 6.72 9.33 -30.52
CA LEU A 472 7.35 8.02 -30.41
C LEU A 472 8.83 8.14 -30.01
N LYS A 473 9.56 9.09 -30.60
CA LYS A 473 10.96 9.39 -30.23
C LYS A 473 11.06 9.81 -28.76
N GLN A 474 10.11 10.60 -28.25
CA GLN A 474 10.08 10.99 -26.84
C GLN A 474 9.83 9.78 -25.91
N ILE A 475 8.91 8.88 -26.27
CA ILE A 475 8.66 7.63 -25.52
C ILE A 475 9.94 6.80 -25.43
N VAL A 476 10.55 6.50 -26.58
CA VAL A 476 11.79 5.70 -26.65
C VAL A 476 12.91 6.36 -25.84
N ARG A 477 13.13 7.68 -26.01
CA ARG A 477 14.18 8.41 -25.29
C ARG A 477 13.97 8.43 -23.78
N THR A 478 12.72 8.60 -23.33
CA THR A 478 12.36 8.57 -21.91
C THR A 478 12.60 7.17 -21.35
N LYS A 479 12.26 6.13 -22.11
CA LYS A 479 12.46 4.75 -21.68
C LYS A 479 13.92 4.36 -21.56
N ILE A 480 14.75 4.74 -22.55
CA ILE A 480 16.21 4.50 -22.49
C ILE A 480 16.78 5.20 -21.27
N LYS A 481 16.48 6.49 -21.09
CA LYS A 481 16.94 7.26 -19.93
C LYS A 481 16.56 6.59 -18.62
N TYR A 482 15.28 6.21 -18.47
CA TYR A 482 14.78 5.53 -17.27
C TYR A 482 15.52 4.21 -17.00
N ARG A 483 15.64 3.34 -18.01
CA ARG A 483 16.32 2.05 -17.87
C ARG A 483 17.79 2.22 -17.51
N SER A 484 18.47 3.25 -18.06
CA SER A 484 19.86 3.56 -17.78
C SER A 484 20.09 4.14 -16.38
N GLU A 485 19.14 4.88 -15.81
CA GLU A 485 19.30 5.54 -14.50
C GLU A 485 18.92 4.64 -13.32
N HIS A 486 17.92 3.76 -13.47
CA HIS A 486 17.29 3.07 -12.34
C HIS A 486 17.78 1.62 -12.11
N PHE A 487 18.47 1.00 -13.08
CA PHE A 487 18.99 -0.37 -12.98
C PHE A 487 17.96 -1.44 -12.55
N LYS A 488 16.67 -1.25 -12.85
CA LYS A 488 15.56 -2.16 -12.49
C LYS A 488 15.29 -3.21 -13.58
N TYR A 489 16.28 -3.99 -13.98
CA TYR A 489 16.10 -5.05 -14.98
C TYR A 489 15.46 -6.32 -14.40
N GLU A 490 14.78 -7.05 -15.27
CA GLU A 490 14.07 -8.30 -14.95
C GLU A 490 15.02 -9.50 -15.05
N VAL A 491 14.95 -10.40 -14.08
CA VAL A 491 15.71 -11.65 -14.06
C VAL A 491 14.77 -12.78 -14.46
N ALA A 492 15.00 -13.43 -15.61
CA ALA A 492 14.02 -14.36 -16.22
C ALA A 492 13.54 -15.47 -15.27
N GLN A 493 14.46 -16.20 -14.62
CA GLN A 493 14.13 -17.25 -13.66
C GLN A 493 14.04 -16.67 -12.24
N SER A 494 13.11 -15.75 -12.05
CA SER A 494 12.85 -15.15 -10.74
C SER A 494 11.37 -14.87 -10.47
N ALA A 495 11.01 -14.81 -9.18
CA ALA A 495 9.63 -14.62 -8.75
C ALA A 495 9.56 -13.72 -7.51
N SER A 496 8.55 -12.86 -7.45
CA SER A 496 8.23 -12.04 -6.29
C SER A 496 6.92 -12.53 -5.67
N ALA A 497 6.94 -12.99 -4.41
CA ALA A 497 5.75 -13.53 -3.74
C ALA A 497 5.78 -13.31 -2.22
N PHE A 498 4.63 -13.48 -1.54
CA PHE A 498 4.57 -13.43 -0.08
C PHE A 498 5.27 -14.62 0.55
N VAL A 499 5.88 -14.39 1.72
CA VAL A 499 6.49 -15.46 2.52
C VAL A 499 5.52 -15.92 3.59
N VAL A 500 5.38 -17.24 3.74
CA VAL A 500 4.54 -17.86 4.75
C VAL A 500 5.31 -18.99 5.45
N PRO A 501 5.02 -19.27 6.74
CA PRO A 501 5.64 -20.38 7.45
C PRO A 501 5.02 -21.71 7.02
N ASP A 502 5.83 -22.77 7.11
CA ASP A 502 5.39 -24.15 6.94
C ASP A 502 4.67 -24.65 8.19
N PHE A 503 3.35 -24.52 8.22
CA PHE A 503 2.53 -25.07 9.30
C PHE A 503 2.40 -26.60 9.27
N TYR A 504 2.91 -27.28 8.24
CA TYR A 504 2.94 -28.75 8.20
C TYR A 504 4.22 -29.35 8.78
N GLU A 505 5.24 -28.51 9.03
CA GLU A 505 6.55 -28.92 9.53
C GLU A 505 7.20 -30.03 8.68
N VAL A 506 7.03 -29.96 7.36
CA VAL A 506 7.58 -30.93 6.40
C VAL A 506 8.89 -30.49 5.79
N LEU A 507 9.17 -29.19 5.78
CA LEU A 507 10.41 -28.62 5.28
C LEU A 507 11.51 -28.65 6.35
N GLU A 508 12.73 -28.98 5.95
CA GLU A 508 13.92 -28.88 6.80
C GLU A 508 14.47 -27.44 6.89
N GLU A 509 15.41 -27.15 7.80
CA GLU A 509 15.90 -25.79 8.12
C GLU A 509 16.31 -24.93 6.91
N ASN A 510 16.78 -25.52 5.82
CA ASN A 510 17.21 -24.80 4.61
C ASN A 510 16.35 -25.12 3.39
N GLU A 511 15.16 -25.67 3.60
CA GLU A 511 14.24 -25.99 2.52
C GLU A 511 13.11 -24.96 2.41
N ILE A 512 12.78 -24.61 1.17
CA ILE A 512 11.62 -23.80 0.85
C ILE A 512 10.73 -24.53 -0.15
N HIS A 513 9.46 -24.16 -0.20
CA HIS A 513 8.55 -24.59 -1.26
C HIS A 513 7.99 -23.37 -1.99
N PHE A 514 7.99 -23.41 -3.31
CA PHE A 514 7.37 -22.37 -4.12
C PHE A 514 6.73 -22.97 -5.37
N LYS A 515 5.46 -22.62 -5.58
CA LYS A 515 4.64 -23.01 -6.72
C LYS A 515 3.83 -21.81 -7.20
N SER A 516 3.93 -21.48 -8.49
CA SER A 516 3.09 -20.48 -9.13
C SER A 516 1.75 -21.09 -9.51
N SER A 517 0.69 -20.27 -9.55
CA SER A 517 -0.59 -20.66 -10.14
C SER A 517 -0.50 -20.87 -11.67
N ARG A 518 0.60 -20.45 -12.31
CA ARG A 518 0.84 -20.54 -13.75
C ARG A 518 2.18 -21.20 -14.05
N ARG A 519 2.32 -21.78 -15.24
CA ARG A 519 3.58 -22.36 -15.73
C ARG A 519 4.45 -21.26 -16.32
N GLU A 520 5.16 -20.53 -15.44
CA GLU A 520 5.94 -19.33 -15.82
C GLU A 520 7.46 -19.53 -15.68
N PHE A 521 7.91 -20.70 -15.17
CA PHE A 521 9.33 -21.02 -15.03
C PHE A 521 9.77 -22.02 -16.11
N GLN A 522 11.08 -22.11 -16.35
CA GLN A 522 11.63 -23.07 -17.31
C GLN A 522 12.53 -24.07 -16.58
N THR A 523 12.31 -25.35 -16.86
CA THR A 523 13.23 -26.41 -16.43
C THR A 523 14.51 -26.38 -17.27
N GLY A 524 15.57 -27.05 -16.80
CA GLY A 524 16.82 -27.18 -17.57
C GLY A 524 16.66 -27.83 -18.95
N GLY A 525 15.54 -28.53 -19.19
CA GLY A 525 15.16 -29.08 -20.50
C GLY A 525 14.28 -28.17 -21.37
N GLY A 526 14.04 -26.92 -20.95
CA GLY A 526 13.23 -25.93 -21.68
C GLY A 526 11.71 -26.08 -21.52
N LEU A 527 11.23 -27.07 -20.76
CA LEU A 527 9.80 -27.25 -20.48
C LEU A 527 9.32 -26.25 -19.43
N GLU A 528 8.12 -25.70 -19.64
CA GLU A 528 7.46 -24.80 -18.70
C GLU A 528 6.97 -25.56 -17.47
N THR A 529 7.32 -25.04 -16.28
CA THR A 529 6.97 -25.58 -14.97
C THR A 529 6.34 -24.49 -14.10
N ASP A 530 5.46 -24.91 -13.20
CA ASP A 530 4.85 -24.09 -12.16
C ASP A 530 5.60 -24.19 -10.82
N ILE A 531 6.49 -25.17 -10.67
CA ILE A 531 7.25 -25.42 -9.43
C ILE A 531 8.73 -25.14 -9.67
N VAL A 532 9.34 -24.43 -8.72
CA VAL A 532 10.80 -24.22 -8.67
C VAL A 532 11.43 -25.31 -7.83
N ILE A 533 12.47 -25.97 -8.36
CA ILE A 533 13.22 -27.03 -7.70
C ILE A 533 14.70 -26.76 -7.87
N GLY A 534 15.48 -26.91 -6.80
CA GLY A 534 16.94 -26.78 -6.82
C GLY A 534 17.46 -25.65 -5.94
N GLU A 535 18.69 -25.23 -6.19
CA GLU A 535 19.30 -24.12 -5.46
C GLU A 535 18.62 -22.79 -5.81
N VAL A 536 18.40 -21.96 -4.80
CA VAL A 536 17.73 -20.67 -4.97
C VAL A 536 18.36 -19.60 -4.08
N LEU A 537 18.26 -18.35 -4.55
CA LEU A 537 18.57 -17.15 -3.79
C LEU A 537 17.28 -16.50 -3.33
N MET A 538 17.23 -16.11 -2.06
CA MET A 538 16.11 -15.36 -1.50
C MET A 538 16.63 -14.01 -1.01
N THR A 539 15.99 -12.93 -1.44
CA THR A 539 16.34 -11.56 -1.05
C THR A 539 15.12 -10.82 -0.50
N ARG A 540 15.40 -9.77 0.27
CA ARG A 540 14.39 -8.83 0.78
C ARG A 540 14.87 -7.42 0.48
N ASN A 541 13.93 -6.53 0.15
CA ASN A 541 14.16 -5.10 0.14
C ASN A 541 13.73 -4.52 1.51
N PRO A 542 14.49 -3.58 2.09
CA PRO A 542 15.79 -3.09 1.62
C PRO A 542 16.89 -4.14 1.86
N CYS A 543 17.93 -4.13 1.03
CA CYS A 543 19.02 -5.13 1.09
C CYS A 543 20.33 -4.43 1.48
N LYS A 544 20.71 -4.51 2.76
CA LYS A 544 21.76 -3.67 3.35
C LYS A 544 22.96 -4.47 3.84
N VAL A 545 22.74 -5.55 4.59
CA VAL A 545 23.84 -6.38 5.10
C VAL A 545 24.10 -7.56 4.16
N PRO A 546 25.34 -8.04 4.03
CA PRO A 546 25.67 -9.17 3.13
C PRO A 546 24.79 -10.42 3.35
N THR A 547 24.28 -10.59 4.57
CA THR A 547 23.39 -11.69 4.97
C THR A 547 21.92 -11.53 4.56
N ASP A 548 21.51 -10.37 4.04
CA ASP A 548 20.15 -10.13 3.54
C ASP A 548 19.85 -10.91 2.26
N VAL A 549 20.90 -11.26 1.51
CA VAL A 549 20.84 -12.26 0.45
C VAL A 549 21.26 -13.59 1.05
N ARG A 550 20.33 -14.52 1.22
CA ARG A 550 20.67 -15.84 1.76
C ARG A 550 21.12 -16.79 0.65
N LYS A 551 22.40 -17.23 0.76
CA LYS A 551 23.00 -18.43 0.14
C LYS A 551 24.03 -19.04 1.10
N VAL A 552 23.65 -19.89 2.05
CA VAL A 552 24.51 -20.01 3.25
C VAL A 552 25.77 -20.90 3.03
N ARG A 553 26.92 -20.22 3.18
CA ARG A 553 28.26 -20.59 3.69
C ARG A 553 29.17 -21.61 2.97
N LEU A 554 30.42 -21.18 2.78
CA LEU A 554 31.65 -21.98 2.72
C LEU A 554 32.45 -21.67 3.99
N TYR A 555 32.85 -22.67 4.76
CA TYR A 555 33.96 -22.51 5.71
C TYR A 555 35.24 -22.92 4.99
N ALA A 556 36.21 -22.01 4.92
CA ALA A 556 37.58 -22.36 4.57
C ALA A 556 38.29 -22.78 5.86
N LEU A 557 38.50 -24.07 6.03
CA LEU A 557 39.48 -24.61 6.98
C LEU A 557 40.30 -25.66 6.23
N ASP A 558 41.49 -25.23 5.85
CA ASP A 558 42.68 -26.00 5.52
C ASP A 558 42.67 -27.05 4.39
N VAL A 559 43.81 -27.11 3.72
CA VAL A 559 44.06 -27.78 2.45
C VAL A 559 44.37 -29.25 2.71
N SER A 560 43.35 -30.11 2.65
CA SER A 560 43.39 -31.47 2.12
C SER A 560 42.14 -32.21 2.59
N SER A 561 41.39 -32.79 1.66
CA SER A 561 40.13 -33.53 1.88
C SER A 561 38.98 -32.74 2.53
N PHE A 562 38.13 -32.10 1.72
CA PHE A 562 36.87 -31.51 2.21
C PHE A 562 35.69 -31.85 1.29
N GLU A 563 34.71 -32.57 1.86
CA GLU A 563 33.35 -32.62 1.37
C GLU A 563 32.71 -31.24 1.53
N TYR A 564 32.17 -30.71 0.42
CA TYR A 564 31.49 -29.43 0.37
C TYR A 564 30.10 -29.54 1.01
N GLN A 565 29.96 -29.18 2.29
CA GLN A 565 28.65 -29.01 2.92
C GLN A 565 28.33 -27.52 3.05
N ALA A 566 27.88 -26.92 1.95
CA ALA A 566 27.30 -25.58 1.96
C ALA A 566 25.82 -25.67 2.37
N MET A 567 25.38 -24.86 3.34
CA MET A 567 23.97 -24.71 3.74
C MET A 567 23.19 -23.90 2.69
N GLN A 568 22.91 -24.50 1.55
CA GLN A 568 22.16 -23.86 0.47
C GLN A 568 20.66 -23.82 0.78
N LEU A 569 19.97 -22.71 0.47
CA LEU A 569 18.51 -22.75 0.38
C LEU A 569 18.12 -23.61 -0.81
N LYS A 570 17.33 -24.66 -0.55
CA LYS A 570 16.90 -25.63 -1.54
C LYS A 570 15.39 -25.54 -1.71
N ALA A 571 14.96 -25.18 -2.92
CA ALA A 571 13.56 -25.31 -3.30
C ALA A 571 13.23 -26.80 -3.51
N VAL A 572 12.26 -27.30 -2.75
CA VAL A 572 11.81 -28.69 -2.78
C VAL A 572 10.33 -28.78 -3.09
N LYS A 573 9.93 -29.88 -3.71
CA LYS A 573 8.53 -30.20 -3.95
C LYS A 573 8.03 -31.12 -2.84
N HIS A 574 6.99 -30.71 -2.11
CA HIS A 574 6.33 -31.55 -1.12
C HIS A 574 4.82 -31.60 -1.38
N TYR A 575 4.24 -32.81 -1.34
CA TYR A 575 2.85 -33.02 -1.74
C TYR A 575 1.84 -32.27 -0.85
N LYS A 576 2.12 -32.16 0.46
CA LYS A 576 1.28 -31.40 1.40
C LYS A 576 1.25 -29.89 1.14
N LEU A 577 2.25 -29.36 0.44
CA LEU A 577 2.37 -27.93 0.15
C LEU A 577 1.87 -27.57 -1.25
N ASN A 578 1.48 -28.56 -2.07
CA ASN A 578 1.09 -28.36 -3.47
C ASN A 578 -0.11 -27.42 -3.67
N ASP A 579 -0.98 -27.29 -2.67
CA ASP A 579 -2.15 -26.41 -2.72
C ASP A 579 -1.82 -24.98 -2.26
N LEU A 580 -0.61 -24.74 -1.76
CA LEU A 580 -0.11 -23.41 -1.41
C LEU A 580 0.56 -22.81 -2.66
N VAL A 581 -0.24 -22.10 -3.46
CA VAL A 581 0.22 -21.42 -4.66
C VAL A 581 0.45 -19.92 -4.42
N ASP A 582 1.34 -19.35 -5.22
CA ASP A 582 1.71 -17.93 -5.22
C ASP A 582 2.25 -17.41 -3.88
N VAL A 583 2.90 -18.29 -3.12
CA VAL A 583 3.58 -17.99 -1.86
C VAL A 583 4.88 -18.78 -1.75
N ILE A 584 5.88 -18.20 -1.11
CA ILE A 584 7.13 -18.86 -0.71
C ILE A 584 6.90 -19.42 0.69
N VAL A 585 6.87 -20.73 0.82
CA VAL A 585 6.76 -21.43 2.11
C VAL A 585 8.15 -21.65 2.68
N CYS A 586 8.40 -21.16 3.88
CA CYS A 586 9.65 -21.33 4.60
C CYS A 586 9.46 -22.28 5.80
N SER A 587 10.45 -23.14 6.05
CA SER A 587 10.41 -24.05 7.20
C SER A 587 10.30 -23.30 8.53
N VAL A 588 9.82 -23.97 9.57
CA VAL A 588 9.85 -23.44 10.94
C VAL A 588 10.95 -24.09 11.80
N LYS A 589 11.70 -25.06 11.23
CA LYS A 589 12.70 -25.89 11.93
C LYS A 589 14.11 -25.29 12.00
N GLY A 590 14.23 -23.96 11.93
CA GLY A 590 15.52 -23.28 11.83
C GLY A 590 16.02 -22.62 13.12
N GLN A 591 17.31 -22.28 13.13
CA GLN A 591 17.96 -21.51 14.20
C GLN A 591 17.75 -19.99 14.08
N ARG A 592 17.19 -19.49 12.98
CA ARG A 592 16.87 -18.07 12.80
C ARG A 592 15.61 -17.97 11.97
N ASP A 593 14.88 -16.88 12.14
CA ASP A 593 13.87 -16.51 11.16
C ASP A 593 14.50 -16.43 9.76
N TYR A 594 13.65 -16.59 8.75
CA TYR A 594 14.07 -16.41 7.37
C TYR A 594 14.22 -14.92 7.06
N ASP A 595 13.86 -14.02 7.99
CA ASP A 595 13.63 -12.61 7.71
C ASP A 595 14.72 -11.65 8.12
N GLY A 596 15.73 -12.04 8.91
CA GLY A 596 16.85 -11.14 9.21
C GLY A 596 16.29 -9.77 9.63
N ASP A 597 15.61 -9.75 10.76
CA ASP A 597 14.86 -8.63 11.33
C ASP A 597 13.41 -8.47 10.82
N THR A 598 12.51 -9.14 11.55
CA THR A 598 11.14 -8.73 11.91
C THR A 598 10.09 -8.60 10.78
N SER A 599 9.25 -9.61 10.75
CA SER A 599 7.87 -9.72 10.28
C SER A 599 7.66 -10.19 8.84
N MET A 600 7.09 -11.40 8.72
CA MET A 600 6.40 -11.88 7.51
C MET A 600 5.14 -11.05 7.18
N SER A 601 4.81 -10.07 8.02
CA SER A 601 3.63 -9.21 7.89
C SER A 601 3.71 -8.18 6.75
N SER A 602 4.91 -7.94 6.21
CA SER A 602 5.19 -6.87 5.24
C SER A 602 5.87 -7.30 3.93
N GLY A 603 6.57 -8.43 3.86
CA GLY A 603 7.51 -8.69 2.76
C GLY A 603 6.95 -9.48 1.57
N ILE A 604 6.95 -8.86 0.39
CA ILE A 604 7.10 -9.60 -0.88
C ILE A 604 8.60 -9.90 -1.02
N ARG A 605 8.97 -11.15 -1.31
CA ARG A 605 10.37 -11.53 -1.51
C ARG A 605 10.65 -12.02 -2.90
N LYS A 606 11.89 -11.82 -3.32
CA LYS A 606 12.38 -12.21 -4.64
C LYS A 606 13.18 -13.50 -4.53
N LEU A 607 12.80 -14.47 -5.34
CA LEU A 607 13.47 -15.75 -5.53
C LEU A 607 14.20 -15.70 -6.87
N SER A 608 15.47 -16.08 -6.96
CA SER A 608 16.16 -16.24 -8.24
C SER A 608 17.06 -17.48 -8.28
N MET A 609 17.35 -18.00 -9.48
CA MET A 609 18.35 -19.06 -9.67
C MET A 609 19.77 -18.60 -9.26
N PRO A 610 20.67 -19.53 -8.90
CA PRO A 610 21.92 -19.19 -8.22
C PRO A 610 22.89 -18.43 -9.11
N LEU A 611 23.43 -17.33 -8.58
CA LEU A 611 24.66 -16.70 -9.05
C LEU A 611 25.84 -17.12 -8.15
N PRO A 612 27.10 -17.08 -8.62
CA PRO A 612 28.26 -17.38 -7.77
C PRO A 612 28.34 -16.34 -6.66
N THR A 613 28.19 -16.75 -5.40
CA THR A 613 28.28 -15.85 -4.25
C THR A 613 29.06 -16.47 -3.08
N ARG A 614 29.88 -15.65 -2.43
CA ARG A 614 30.66 -15.85 -1.20
C ARG A 614 30.12 -14.90 -0.13
N LEU A 615 29.36 -15.43 0.82
CA LEU A 615 28.95 -14.65 2.00
C LEU A 615 30.10 -14.50 2.99
N LYS A 616 30.36 -13.26 3.43
CA LYS A 616 31.23 -12.95 4.57
C LYS A 616 30.38 -12.77 5.83
N ASP A 617 30.86 -13.25 6.97
CA ASP A 617 30.23 -12.99 8.26
C ASP A 617 30.26 -11.48 8.55
N PHE A 618 29.10 -10.90 8.89
CA PHE A 618 28.97 -9.49 9.25
C PHE A 618 28.69 -9.38 10.76
N PRO A 619 29.70 -9.04 11.59
CA PRO A 619 29.46 -8.78 13.01
C PRO A 619 28.70 -7.48 13.21
N GLU A 620 27.91 -7.38 14.28
CA GLU A 620 27.28 -6.12 14.66
C GLU A 620 28.35 -5.03 14.88
N PRO A 621 28.16 -3.80 14.34
CA PRO A 621 29.12 -2.74 14.53
C PRO A 621 29.23 -2.39 16.03
N PRO A 622 30.45 -2.32 16.61
CA PRO A 622 30.63 -2.02 18.02
C PRO A 622 30.18 -0.59 18.34
N GLY A 623 29.55 -0.39 19.51
CA GLY A 623 29.14 0.93 20.01
C GLY A 623 27.77 1.42 19.51
N LEU A 624 27.00 0.60 18.80
CA LEU A 624 25.63 0.92 18.37
C LEU A 624 24.73 1.25 19.58
N ASP A 625 24.87 0.48 20.65
CA ASP A 625 24.24 0.67 21.95
C ASP A 625 24.53 2.05 22.58
N THR A 626 25.67 2.67 22.26
CA THR A 626 26.02 4.03 22.73
C THR A 626 25.39 5.14 21.88
N CYS A 627 25.00 4.84 20.64
CA CYS A 627 24.39 5.80 19.71
C CYS A 627 22.87 5.90 19.86
N PHE A 628 22.22 4.86 20.40
CA PHE A 628 20.78 4.81 20.62
C PHE A 628 20.44 4.85 22.10
N THR A 629 19.80 5.93 22.55
CA THR A 629 19.19 5.96 23.88
C THR A 629 17.73 5.55 23.77
N GLU A 630 17.35 4.43 24.40
CA GLU A 630 15.95 4.22 24.78
C GLU A 630 15.59 5.27 25.84
N MET A 631 15.09 6.43 25.41
CA MET A 631 14.49 7.38 26.35
C MET A 631 13.31 6.67 27.01
N ASN A 632 13.41 6.44 28.33
CA ASN A 632 12.37 5.89 29.21
C ASN A 632 10.98 6.21 28.65
N PRO A 633 10.36 5.29 27.89
CA PRO A 633 9.15 5.62 27.19
C PRO A 633 8.10 5.85 28.27
N LEU A 634 7.49 7.04 28.27
CA LEU A 634 6.29 7.26 29.07
C LEU A 634 5.35 6.09 28.76
N SER A 635 5.13 5.23 29.74
CA SER A 635 4.09 4.22 29.62
C SER A 635 2.78 4.97 29.37
N ALA A 636 1.88 4.36 28.60
CA ALA A 636 0.52 4.85 28.43
C ALA A 636 -0.17 5.15 29.80
N SER A 637 0.31 4.55 30.90
CA SER A 637 -0.14 4.80 32.28
C SER A 637 0.45 6.03 32.99
N SER A 638 1.40 6.78 32.39
CA SER A 638 2.12 7.86 33.10
C SER A 638 1.19 9.02 33.56
N PRO A 639 1.47 9.70 34.69
CA PRO A 639 0.61 10.79 35.19
C PRO A 639 0.41 11.96 34.23
N GLN A 640 1.25 12.10 33.20
CA GLN A 640 1.09 13.09 32.15
C GLN A 640 -0.03 12.74 31.16
N THR A 641 -0.37 11.46 30.95
CA THR A 641 -1.57 11.05 30.18
C THR A 641 -2.85 11.23 31.00
N ALA A 642 -2.78 11.22 32.34
CA ALA A 642 -3.91 11.55 33.22
C ALA A 642 -4.37 13.02 33.13
N ARG A 643 -3.54 13.93 32.59
CA ARG A 643 -3.93 15.31 32.26
C ARG A 643 -4.81 15.42 30.99
N ILE A 644 -5.09 14.31 30.30
CA ILE A 644 -6.04 14.23 29.18
C ILE A 644 -7.50 14.03 29.68
N SER A 645 -7.71 14.02 31.01
CA SER A 645 -9.02 14.27 31.62
C SER A 645 -9.60 15.61 31.15
N PRO A 646 -10.94 15.79 31.03
CA PRO A 646 -11.52 16.99 30.43
C PRO A 646 -10.98 18.22 31.16
N LEU A 647 -10.27 19.07 30.41
CA LEU A 647 -9.89 20.39 30.88
C LEU A 647 -11.19 21.09 31.27
N ARG A 648 -11.47 21.15 32.58
CA ARG A 648 -12.50 22.04 33.11
C ARG A 648 -12.27 23.40 32.47
N SER A 649 -13.30 23.89 31.79
CA SER A 649 -13.37 25.18 31.12
C SER A 649 -12.74 26.27 31.98
N ARG A 650 -11.48 26.62 31.72
CA ARG A 650 -10.92 27.89 32.20
C ARG A 650 -11.46 28.97 31.26
N GLN A 651 -12.57 29.58 31.67
CA GLN A 651 -13.00 30.88 31.15
C GLN A 651 -11.80 31.83 31.22
N ARG A 652 -11.19 32.13 30.07
CA ARG A 652 -10.31 33.30 29.94
C ARG A 652 -11.21 34.47 29.60
N ASN A 653 -11.52 35.28 30.61
CA ASN A 653 -12.04 36.62 30.41
C ASN A 653 -10.99 37.41 29.63
N PHE A 654 -11.31 37.76 28.39
CA PHE A 654 -10.62 38.85 27.69
C PHE A 654 -10.97 40.14 28.42
N ARG A 655 -10.04 40.65 29.23
CA ARG A 655 -10.06 42.05 29.65
C ARG A 655 -9.48 42.87 28.51
N ASN A 656 -10.34 43.70 27.91
CA ASN A 656 -9.93 44.86 27.13
C ASN A 656 -9.00 45.72 27.99
N THR A 657 -7.83 46.04 27.46
CA THR A 657 -7.10 47.25 27.83
C THR A 657 -7.05 48.12 26.60
N SER A 658 -7.76 49.23 26.73
CA SER A 658 -7.69 50.49 25.99
C SER A 658 -6.30 50.88 25.52
#